data_AF-A0A9N9HUT0-F1
#
_entry.id   AF-A0A9N9HUT0-F1
#
_cell.length_a   1.000
_cell.length_b   1.000
_cell.length_c   1.000
_cell.angle_alpha   90.00
_cell.angle_beta   90.00
_cell.angle_gamma   90.00
#
_symmetry.space_group_name_H-M   'P 1'
#
loop_
_entity.id
_entity.type
_entity.pdbx_description
1 polymer ?
#
loop_
_entity_poly.entity_id
_entity_poly.type
_entity_poly.pdbx_seq_one_letter_code
_entity_poly.pdbx_strand_id
1 'polypeptide(L)'
;KGNSNADPPFSSNGEPTLSGEESKDPINLTPPIPPLLGGDLVLGPIGDIGSTEERNLTDTMNITEHHSGHFREDPVRFMMQMGAFYQGTGWRSYKNYIGTRIFYEGYTEELKERVLNSERAEKQVNFLSQTFPNATPKMIAKRKKKFEKELQIVANGMVDKLIADLNSIRFLRAFVFFVHNILARMYHQGIHISEREFLELRRVAIHAAQNSQSLIILPCHKSHIDYLVISYIFFRLGLALPHIAAGDNLDMPIVGKILKRGGAFFIRRTWGDDQLYGSIVKEYLECLLESGHSIECFIEGTRSRTGKLLPPKLGILKIFLECILSGRAKDCWIVPVSLQYDKVIETETYINELLGSPKEKETLWSVVTNTRLLQLKWGRIDDYFVESTWLPGVGRNELIRRVDWLKAAILAKGGRVKEFGGMRTAEIVDRAMAVLKDLIKERKDLLEPVFYAEKRFELSFYRNQVMHLFVSEAIISVAMYTKIKQGGGKPTQRLDIETLLKEVEFLSQLLKGEFVYRPGEIKDNIYKTLVGLKNDHVIDFDDKYVELSDAERAIGRENYDFYCFLIWPFVETYWLAAISLFSMTPTNISRQTPNPIVNKNTNNKPVPITWFNERDFQNKCQLFGKTLYYQGDLSYFEAVNKETLKNAFILLEDAGVIMVKRSRNVKIQPTIALAPEFVPTRNSDGFIEAKGELWNLVEKIGKFRREGKNRRDNATVSSRVLKLAEMVGTPTTADVDVITNLTSRPSKIGKLEAKL
;
A
#
# COMPACT_ATOMS: atom_id res chain seq x y z
N LYS A 1 3.96 -16.31 75.20
CA LYS A 1 3.69 -16.21 73.73
C LYS A 1 4.37 -14.91 73.25
N GLY A 2 4.81 -14.80 71.98
CA GLY A 2 5.84 -13.81 71.55
C GLY A 2 5.60 -12.37 72.06
N ASN A 3 6.60 -11.59 72.49
CA ASN A 3 7.94 -11.32 71.92
C ASN A 3 7.90 -10.95 70.42
N SER A 4 8.48 -9.83 69.96
CA SER A 4 9.14 -8.74 70.72
C SER A 4 9.41 -7.49 69.86
N ASN A 5 9.24 -6.30 70.46
CA ASN A 5 10.13 -5.10 70.55
C ASN A 5 11.23 -4.90 69.49
N ALA A 6 11.67 -3.69 69.10
CA ALA A 6 11.42 -2.29 69.56
C ALA A 6 11.50 -1.32 68.33
N ASP A 7 11.00 -0.08 68.27
CA ASP A 7 10.82 1.03 69.26
C ASP A 7 12.12 1.87 69.50
N PRO A 8 12.09 3.15 69.94
CA PRO A 8 11.80 4.38 69.13
C PRO A 8 12.91 5.49 69.32
N PRO A 9 12.74 6.78 69.75
CA PRO A 9 11.71 7.86 69.53
C PRO A 9 12.24 9.34 69.31
N PHE A 10 11.29 10.31 69.18
CA PHE A 10 11.32 11.74 69.62
C PHE A 10 12.37 12.73 69.03
N SER A 11 12.16 14.07 68.90
CA SER A 11 11.03 15.05 69.02
C SER A 11 11.48 16.41 68.36
N SER A 12 10.89 17.63 68.43
CA SER A 12 9.77 18.28 69.16
C SER A 12 9.37 19.65 68.51
N ASN A 13 8.14 20.14 68.79
CA ASN A 13 7.68 21.55 68.90
C ASN A 13 7.89 22.62 67.77
N GLY A 14 6.80 23.37 67.48
CA GLY A 14 6.82 24.85 67.45
C GLY A 14 6.56 25.59 66.13
N GLU A 15 5.39 26.25 65.99
CA GLU A 15 5.07 27.22 64.91
C GLU A 15 5.82 28.56 65.06
N PRO A 16 5.94 29.36 63.97
CA PRO A 16 4.91 30.38 63.71
C PRO A 16 4.47 30.53 62.23
N THR A 17 3.28 31.11 62.04
CA THR A 17 2.66 31.44 60.74
C THR A 17 3.30 32.63 60.02
N LEU A 18 3.28 32.65 58.68
CA LEU A 18 3.09 33.90 57.90
C LEU A 18 2.59 33.63 56.47
N SER A 19 2.15 34.70 55.80
CA SER A 19 1.33 34.72 54.59
C SER A 19 2.05 34.43 53.27
N GLY A 20 1.39 33.66 52.40
CA GLY A 20 1.16 33.95 50.98
C GLY A 20 2.34 34.04 49.99
N GLU A 21 2.32 33.18 48.96
CA GLU A 21 2.52 33.55 47.55
C GLU A 21 2.09 32.40 46.62
N GLU A 22 1.75 32.70 45.36
CA GLU A 22 1.37 31.69 44.37
C GLU A 22 2.61 30.94 43.86
N SER A 23 2.64 29.60 43.91
CA SER A 23 3.65 28.84 43.15
C SER A 23 3.18 27.51 42.56
N LYS A 24 2.76 27.61 41.29
CA LYS A 24 3.00 26.67 40.18
C LYS A 24 2.65 25.19 40.42
N ASP A 25 1.60 24.75 39.74
CA ASP A 25 1.33 23.34 39.46
C ASP A 25 2.57 22.60 38.94
N PRO A 26 2.73 21.30 39.26
CA PRO A 26 3.81 20.49 38.71
C PRO A 26 3.66 20.39 37.19
N ILE A 27 4.63 20.95 36.46
CA ILE A 27 4.61 21.06 34.99
C ILE A 27 4.36 19.69 34.36
N ASN A 28 3.16 19.51 33.80
CA ASN A 28 2.71 18.22 33.29
C ASN A 28 3.30 17.96 31.90
N LEU A 29 4.53 17.41 31.86
CA LEU A 29 5.37 17.24 30.67
C LEU A 29 4.91 16.15 29.67
N THR A 30 3.63 15.78 29.67
CA THR A 30 3.03 14.82 28.73
C THR A 30 1.54 15.12 28.50
N PRO A 31 1.03 15.03 27.26
CA PRO A 31 -0.41 14.99 27.03
C PRO A 31 -0.97 13.67 27.57
N PRO A 32 -2.27 13.62 27.92
CA PRO A 32 -2.93 12.36 28.21
C PRO A 32 -3.02 11.51 26.94
N ILE A 33 -2.70 10.21 27.08
CA ILE A 33 -3.26 9.18 26.20
C ILE A 33 -4.78 9.17 26.45
N PRO A 34 -5.65 8.94 25.44
CA PRO A 34 -7.08 8.73 25.68
C PRO A 34 -7.32 7.76 26.86
N PRO A 35 -8.21 8.10 27.81
CA PRO A 35 -8.18 7.54 29.16
C PRO A 35 -8.22 6.00 29.15
N LEU A 36 -7.32 5.42 29.95
CA LEU A 36 -7.12 3.98 30.05
C LEU A 36 -8.31 3.32 30.75
N LEU A 37 -9.35 2.97 30.00
CA LEU A 37 -10.42 2.08 30.43
C LEU A 37 -9.85 0.69 30.76
N GLY A 38 -9.48 0.49 32.03
CA GLY A 38 -8.85 -0.76 32.50
C GLY A 38 -8.20 -0.67 33.89
N GLY A 39 -9.00 -0.45 34.93
CA GLY A 39 -8.59 -0.59 36.35
C GLY A 39 -8.74 0.68 37.19
N ASP A 40 -9.38 0.52 38.34
CA ASP A 40 -9.45 1.43 39.49
C ASP A 40 -9.75 2.92 39.24
N LEU A 41 -11.03 3.29 39.37
CA LEU A 41 -11.49 4.68 39.36
C LEU A 41 -12.42 4.91 40.57
N VAL A 42 -11.90 5.60 41.60
CA VAL A 42 -12.69 6.04 42.76
C VAL A 42 -13.53 7.26 42.36
N LEU A 43 -14.84 7.20 42.62
CA LEU A 43 -15.77 8.28 42.29
C LEU A 43 -15.52 9.51 43.16
N GLY A 44 -15.23 10.64 42.52
CA GLY A 44 -15.24 12.00 43.09
C GLY A 44 -16.25 12.89 42.36
N PRO A 45 -16.77 13.96 43.00
CA PRO A 45 -17.89 14.73 42.46
C PRO A 45 -17.53 15.59 41.24
N ILE A 46 -18.56 15.87 40.44
CA ILE A 46 -18.50 16.65 39.19
C ILE A 46 -18.15 18.11 39.51
N GLY A 47 -17.15 18.66 38.81
CA GLY A 47 -16.76 20.07 38.82
C GLY A 47 -16.09 20.44 37.49
N ASP A 48 -16.35 21.66 37.01
CA ASP A 48 -16.08 22.20 35.67
C ASP A 48 -14.97 21.56 34.80
N ILE A 49 -15.40 21.02 33.65
CA ILE A 49 -14.62 21.03 32.41
C ILE A 49 -15.52 21.66 31.34
N GLY A 50 -15.12 22.82 30.82
CA GLY A 50 -15.90 23.57 29.84
C GLY A 50 -15.91 22.94 28.45
N SER A 51 -17.00 23.22 27.71
CA SER A 51 -17.16 23.04 26.25
C SER A 51 -16.63 21.73 25.65
N THR A 52 -17.48 20.70 25.63
CA THR A 52 -17.30 19.56 24.72
C THR A 52 -17.56 19.98 23.27
N GLU A 53 -16.51 20.23 22.51
CA GLU A 53 -16.57 20.22 21.04
C GLU A 53 -16.57 18.78 20.51
N GLU A 54 -17.32 18.54 19.42
CA GLU A 54 -17.35 17.25 18.73
C GLU A 54 -16.01 17.01 18.00
N ARG A 55 -15.19 16.07 18.49
CA ARG A 55 -13.94 15.70 17.80
C ARG A 55 -14.23 14.91 16.52
N ASN A 56 -13.65 15.35 15.42
CA ASN A 56 -13.81 14.69 14.13
C ASN A 56 -12.98 13.39 14.07
N LEU A 57 -13.53 12.36 13.41
CA LEU A 57 -12.88 11.05 13.23
C LEU A 57 -11.76 11.05 12.17
N THR A 58 -10.96 12.11 12.15
CA THR A 58 -9.90 12.39 11.15
C THR A 58 -8.52 12.63 11.77
N ASP A 59 -8.42 12.65 13.10
CA ASP A 59 -7.23 13.15 13.79
C ASP A 59 -6.06 12.14 13.75
N THR A 60 -4.87 12.65 13.43
CA THR A 60 -3.60 11.92 13.43
C THR A 60 -2.79 12.25 14.69
N MET A 61 -2.47 11.25 15.50
CA MET A 61 -1.68 11.45 16.72
C MET A 61 -0.18 11.52 16.40
N ASN A 62 0.44 12.67 16.67
CA ASN A 62 1.89 12.83 16.61
C ASN A 62 2.53 12.27 17.89
N ILE A 63 3.07 11.05 17.82
CA ILE A 63 3.63 10.37 19.01
C ILE A 63 4.92 11.03 19.53
N THR A 64 5.42 12.09 18.89
CA THR A 64 6.66 12.82 19.24
C THR A 64 6.44 14.29 19.64
N GLU A 65 5.21 14.79 19.57
CA GLU A 65 4.84 16.23 19.54
C GLU A 65 5.42 17.11 20.66
N HIS A 66 5.61 16.56 21.86
CA HIS A 66 6.04 17.33 23.03
C HIS A 66 7.53 17.17 23.39
N HIS A 67 8.34 16.63 22.47
CA HIS A 67 9.79 16.56 22.63
C HIS A 67 10.46 17.92 22.34
N SER A 68 10.50 18.79 23.34
CA SER A 68 11.57 19.78 23.47
C SER A 68 12.62 19.23 24.44
N GLY A 69 13.88 19.14 23.98
CA GLY A 69 14.92 18.40 24.69
C GLY A 69 16.26 18.26 23.97
N HIS A 70 16.64 19.19 23.10
CA HIS A 70 18.04 19.26 22.68
C HIS A 70 18.90 19.62 23.89
N PHE A 71 19.89 18.80 24.26
CA PHE A 71 20.80 19.07 25.39
C PHE A 71 21.56 20.41 25.27
N ARG A 72 21.61 21.01 24.07
CA ARG A 72 22.20 22.35 23.82
C ARG A 72 21.21 23.52 23.93
N GLU A 73 19.92 23.24 24.03
CA GLU A 73 18.85 24.26 24.13
C GLU A 73 18.15 24.20 25.50
N ASP A 74 17.86 22.99 25.99
CA ASP A 74 17.29 22.73 27.31
C ASP A 74 17.98 21.50 27.95
N PRO A 75 19.11 21.70 28.67
CA PRO A 75 19.80 20.63 29.37
C PRO A 75 18.97 20.02 30.50
N VAL A 76 18.12 20.82 31.15
CA VAL A 76 17.39 20.43 32.37
C VAL A 76 16.26 19.46 32.01
N ARG A 77 15.44 19.80 31.01
CA ARG A 77 14.36 18.93 30.51
C ARG A 77 14.90 17.69 29.83
N PHE A 78 16.06 17.75 29.17
CA PHE A 78 16.77 16.55 28.69
C PHE A 78 17.15 15.61 29.85
N MET A 79 17.75 16.14 30.93
CA MET A 79 18.12 15.34 32.12
C MET A 79 16.88 14.77 32.83
N MET A 80 15.79 15.53 32.94
CA MET A 80 14.50 15.04 33.46
C MET A 80 13.93 13.90 32.61
N GLN A 81 13.95 14.02 31.27
CA GLN A 81 13.53 12.93 30.38
C GLN A 81 14.40 11.67 30.55
N MET A 82 15.73 11.84 30.64
CA MET A 82 16.66 10.73 30.87
C MET A 82 16.35 10.02 32.20
N GLY A 83 16.11 10.78 33.27
CA GLY A 83 15.67 10.24 34.57
C GLY A 83 14.36 9.47 34.48
N ALA A 84 13.36 10.02 33.77
CA ALA A 84 12.07 9.38 33.55
C ALA A 84 12.16 8.06 32.76
N PHE A 85 13.10 7.93 31.82
CA PHE A 85 13.40 6.66 31.14
C PHE A 85 14.18 5.68 32.03
N TYR A 86 15.15 6.14 32.81
CA TYR A 86 15.93 5.29 33.72
C TYR A 86 15.03 4.67 34.81
N GLN A 87 14.30 5.51 35.54
CA GLN A 87 13.30 5.09 36.52
C GLN A 87 12.16 4.31 35.84
N GLY A 88 11.77 4.74 34.63
CA GLY A 88 10.70 4.17 33.81
C GLY A 88 9.33 4.57 34.33
N THR A 89 9.01 5.86 34.25
CA THR A 89 7.74 6.44 34.69
C THR A 89 6.68 6.44 33.58
N GLY A 90 5.43 6.16 33.93
CA GLY A 90 4.33 6.03 32.96
C GLY A 90 4.59 4.93 31.93
N TRP A 91 4.32 5.21 30.65
CA TRP A 91 4.57 4.28 29.54
C TRP A 91 6.05 3.84 29.42
N ARG A 92 7.00 4.68 29.85
CA ARG A 92 8.44 4.36 29.88
C ARG A 92 8.78 3.22 30.84
N SER A 93 7.84 2.83 31.71
CA SER A 93 7.97 1.64 32.54
C SER A 93 8.11 0.37 31.69
N TYR A 94 7.33 0.28 30.61
CA TYR A 94 7.17 -0.88 29.71
C TYR A 94 7.04 -2.23 30.46
N LYS A 95 6.37 -2.22 31.61
CA LYS A 95 6.06 -3.43 32.40
C LYS A 95 4.74 -4.08 31.99
N ASN A 96 3.75 -3.25 31.63
CA ASN A 96 2.38 -3.65 31.35
C ASN A 96 2.11 -3.36 29.87
N TYR A 97 2.47 -4.30 28.99
CA TYR A 97 2.22 -4.23 27.55
C TYR A 97 1.30 -5.38 27.10
N ILE A 98 0.70 -5.24 25.92
CA ILE A 98 -0.24 -6.19 25.32
C ILE A 98 0.52 -7.15 24.40
N GLY A 99 0.39 -8.45 24.61
CA GLY A 99 1.07 -9.51 23.86
C GLY A 99 1.81 -10.50 24.77
N THR A 100 2.41 -11.56 24.21
CA THR A 100 3.21 -12.51 24.99
C THR A 100 4.38 -11.81 25.70
N ARG A 101 4.66 -12.22 26.94
CA ARG A 101 5.73 -11.66 27.76
C ARG A 101 7.11 -12.07 27.22
N ILE A 102 7.88 -11.08 26.77
CA ILE A 102 9.21 -11.24 26.17
C ILE A 102 10.36 -10.69 27.04
N PHE A 103 10.05 -10.14 28.21
CA PHE A 103 11.04 -9.62 29.17
C PHE A 103 10.92 -10.32 30.53
N TYR A 104 11.82 -11.28 30.75
CA TYR A 104 12.09 -11.92 32.04
C TYR A 104 13.51 -12.52 32.05
N GLU A 105 13.99 -12.84 33.27
CA GLU A 105 15.28 -13.49 33.47
C GLU A 105 15.23 -14.93 32.96
N GLY A 106 16.13 -15.28 32.05
CA GLY A 106 16.20 -16.61 31.42
C GLY A 106 15.52 -16.74 30.06
N TYR A 107 14.76 -15.74 29.59
CA TYR A 107 14.01 -15.76 28.32
C TYR A 107 14.82 -16.31 27.13
N THR A 108 16.02 -15.77 26.92
CA THR A 108 16.87 -16.15 25.78
C THR A 108 17.37 -17.59 25.89
N GLU A 109 17.61 -18.10 27.09
CA GLU A 109 18.13 -19.45 27.32
C GLU A 109 17.00 -20.50 27.26
N GLU A 110 15.80 -20.19 27.77
CA GLU A 110 14.61 -21.04 27.56
C GLU A 110 14.33 -21.25 26.06
N LEU A 111 14.40 -20.18 25.27
CA LEU A 111 14.14 -20.24 23.83
C LEU A 111 15.26 -20.95 23.06
N LYS A 112 16.51 -20.91 23.54
CA LYS A 112 17.62 -21.75 23.04
C LYS A 112 17.38 -23.22 23.33
N GLU A 113 17.07 -23.59 24.58
CA GLU A 113 16.84 -24.97 24.99
C GLU A 113 15.68 -25.59 24.23
N ARG A 114 14.56 -24.87 24.06
CA ARG A 114 13.41 -25.32 23.24
C ARG A 114 13.78 -25.62 21.80
N VAL A 115 14.68 -24.84 21.18
CA VAL A 115 15.12 -25.08 19.80
C VAL A 115 16.14 -26.22 19.71
N LEU A 116 17.12 -26.27 20.62
CA LEU A 116 18.20 -27.26 20.62
C LEU A 116 17.74 -28.67 21.00
N ASN A 117 16.76 -28.78 21.90
CA ASN A 117 16.17 -30.03 22.36
C ASN A 117 14.88 -30.39 21.59
N SER A 118 14.65 -29.76 20.43
CA SER A 118 13.50 -30.06 19.58
C SER A 118 13.68 -31.39 18.85
N GLU A 119 12.58 -32.13 18.67
CA GLU A 119 12.57 -33.40 17.93
C GLU A 119 13.11 -33.21 16.49
N ARG A 120 12.91 -32.03 15.89
CA ARG A 120 13.46 -31.68 14.57
C ARG A 120 14.98 -31.54 14.59
N ALA A 121 15.54 -30.81 15.57
CA ALA A 121 16.99 -30.67 15.71
C ALA A 121 17.65 -32.03 16.00
N GLU A 122 17.09 -32.79 16.94
CA GLU A 122 17.58 -34.14 17.28
C GLU A 122 17.54 -35.10 16.09
N LYS A 123 16.44 -35.11 15.31
CA LYS A 123 16.33 -35.93 14.08
C LYS A 123 17.36 -35.53 13.04
N GLN A 124 17.58 -34.23 12.81
CA GLN A 124 18.54 -33.76 11.81
C GLN A 124 20.00 -34.05 12.23
N VAL A 125 20.35 -33.86 13.51
CA VAL A 125 21.65 -34.25 14.06
C VAL A 125 21.85 -35.77 13.99
N ASN A 126 20.83 -36.56 14.30
CA ASN A 126 20.89 -38.02 14.18
C ASN A 126 21.03 -38.49 12.73
N PHE A 127 20.36 -37.85 11.77
CA PHE A 127 20.45 -38.18 10.35
C PHE A 127 21.86 -37.88 9.80
N LEU A 128 22.34 -36.65 10.00
CA LEU A 128 23.68 -36.22 9.53
C LEU A 128 24.80 -37.03 10.20
N SER A 129 24.65 -37.43 11.47
CA SER A 129 25.61 -38.31 12.17
C SER A 129 25.55 -39.78 11.77
N GLN A 130 24.73 -40.15 10.78
CA GLN A 130 24.74 -41.47 10.13
C GLN A 130 25.30 -41.42 8.70
N THR A 131 25.43 -40.24 8.08
CA THR A 131 25.91 -40.06 6.71
C THR A 131 27.45 -40.16 6.60
N PHE A 132 28.02 -41.30 6.99
CA PHE A 132 29.46 -41.58 6.85
C PHE A 132 29.76 -42.41 5.59
N PRO A 133 30.40 -41.85 4.54
CA PRO A 133 30.93 -42.67 3.46
C PRO A 133 32.05 -43.58 3.97
N ASN A 134 31.94 -44.89 3.69
CA ASN A 134 32.97 -45.92 3.89
C ASN A 134 33.49 -46.08 5.35
N ALA A 135 32.67 -46.64 6.24
CA ALA A 135 33.09 -47.00 7.61
C ALA A 135 32.51 -48.35 8.10
N THR A 136 33.21 -49.03 9.01
CA THR A 136 32.79 -50.33 9.59
C THR A 136 32.00 -50.19 10.89
N PRO A 137 31.09 -51.13 11.25
CA PRO A 137 30.09 -50.94 12.31
C PRO A 137 30.62 -50.52 13.69
N LYS A 138 31.69 -51.17 14.19
CA LYS A 138 32.28 -50.80 15.50
C LYS A 138 32.98 -49.43 15.47
N MET A 139 33.48 -48.99 14.32
CA MET A 139 34.06 -47.65 14.16
C MET A 139 32.98 -46.58 14.04
N ILE A 140 31.85 -46.89 13.38
CA ILE A 140 30.68 -46.01 13.27
C ILE A 140 30.17 -45.62 14.66
N ALA A 141 29.95 -46.56 15.58
CA ALA A 141 29.37 -46.25 16.89
C ALA A 141 30.18 -45.22 17.70
N LYS A 142 31.52 -45.36 17.77
CA LYS A 142 32.39 -44.42 18.49
C LYS A 142 32.60 -43.10 17.72
N ARG A 143 32.59 -43.12 16.38
CA ARG A 143 32.66 -41.91 15.55
C ARG A 143 31.35 -41.12 15.60
N LYS A 144 30.19 -41.76 15.51
CA LYS A 144 28.85 -41.15 15.66
C LYS A 144 28.80 -40.33 16.94
N LYS A 145 29.03 -40.93 18.11
CA LYS A 145 28.92 -40.22 19.40
C LYS A 145 29.94 -39.08 19.61
N LYS A 146 31.01 -39.01 18.81
CA LYS A 146 31.91 -37.84 18.75
C LYS A 146 31.37 -36.77 17.81
N PHE A 147 31.00 -37.16 16.61
CA PHE A 147 30.50 -36.27 15.56
C PHE A 147 29.13 -35.66 15.91
N GLU A 148 28.27 -36.42 16.58
CA GLU A 148 27.01 -35.97 17.20
C GLU A 148 27.25 -34.83 18.21
N LYS A 149 28.28 -34.93 19.06
CA LYS A 149 28.68 -33.82 19.94
C LYS A 149 29.24 -32.62 19.18
N GLU A 150 30.01 -32.86 18.11
CA GLU A 150 30.54 -31.80 17.24
C GLU A 150 29.39 -31.06 16.52
N LEU A 151 28.39 -31.79 16.02
CA LEU A 151 27.16 -31.24 15.46
C LEU A 151 26.34 -30.47 16.50
N GLN A 152 26.25 -30.94 17.76
CA GLN A 152 25.53 -30.20 18.81
C GLN A 152 26.25 -28.90 19.20
N ILE A 153 27.59 -28.89 19.22
CA ILE A 153 28.38 -27.66 19.42
C ILE A 153 28.16 -26.69 18.25
N VAL A 154 28.12 -27.19 17.01
CA VAL A 154 27.79 -26.39 15.82
C VAL A 154 26.35 -25.87 15.88
N ALA A 155 25.38 -26.68 16.27
CA ALA A 155 23.98 -26.29 16.43
C ALA A 155 23.84 -25.17 17.48
N ASN A 156 24.45 -25.32 18.66
CA ASN A 156 24.47 -24.25 19.66
C ASN A 156 25.10 -22.96 19.10
N GLY A 157 26.23 -23.06 18.39
CA GLY A 157 26.87 -21.91 17.73
C GLY A 157 26.08 -21.29 16.56
N MET A 158 25.10 -22.00 15.98
CA MET A 158 24.11 -21.45 15.05
C MET A 158 22.99 -20.72 15.81
N VAL A 159 22.45 -21.34 16.87
CA VAL A 159 21.37 -20.80 17.70
C VAL A 159 21.82 -19.52 18.44
N ASP A 160 23.02 -19.49 19.01
CA ASP A 160 23.62 -18.30 19.65
C ASP A 160 23.74 -17.10 18.70
N LYS A 161 23.88 -17.33 17.39
CA LYS A 161 23.89 -16.26 16.38
C LYS A 161 22.48 -15.85 15.96
N LEU A 162 21.58 -16.82 15.84
CA LEU A 162 20.19 -16.62 15.45
C LEU A 162 19.41 -15.81 16.52
N ILE A 163 19.22 -16.35 17.72
CA ILE A 163 18.17 -15.95 18.69
C ILE A 163 18.36 -14.55 19.28
N ALA A 164 17.29 -13.74 19.38
CA ALA A 164 17.29 -12.42 20.00
C ALA A 164 17.55 -12.43 21.53
N ASP A 165 18.16 -11.37 22.08
CA ASP A 165 18.61 -11.30 23.49
C ASP A 165 17.74 -10.34 24.34
N LEU A 166 16.48 -10.72 24.60
CA LEU A 166 15.50 -9.86 25.30
C LEU A 166 15.57 -9.95 26.84
N ASN A 167 16.72 -10.31 27.40
CA ASN A 167 16.92 -10.49 28.84
C ASN A 167 16.82 -9.22 29.71
N SER A 168 16.85 -7.99 29.14
CA SER A 168 17.03 -6.76 29.94
C SER A 168 16.13 -5.58 29.56
N ILE A 169 15.07 -5.38 30.34
CA ILE A 169 14.21 -4.19 30.27
C ILE A 169 14.96 -2.88 30.59
N ARG A 170 16.03 -2.92 31.40
CA ARG A 170 16.89 -1.75 31.68
C ARG A 170 17.65 -1.32 30.43
N PHE A 171 18.19 -2.28 29.67
CA PHE A 171 18.81 -2.01 28.38
C PHE A 171 17.78 -1.43 27.40
N LEU A 172 16.60 -2.05 27.29
CA LEU A 172 15.55 -1.58 26.38
C LEU A 172 15.19 -0.11 26.64
N ARG A 173 14.94 0.29 27.89
CA ARG A 173 14.60 1.68 28.23
C ARG A 173 15.68 2.68 27.80
N ALA A 174 16.95 2.34 28.00
CA ALA A 174 18.08 3.17 27.58
C ALA A 174 18.23 3.22 26.04
N PHE A 175 18.02 2.08 25.36
CA PHE A 175 18.04 1.98 23.90
C PHE A 175 16.90 2.79 23.26
N VAL A 176 15.68 2.69 23.80
CA VAL A 176 14.51 3.45 23.33
C VAL A 176 14.66 4.95 23.64
N PHE A 177 15.27 5.36 24.76
CA PHE A 177 15.63 6.76 25.00
C PHE A 177 16.57 7.30 23.91
N PHE A 178 17.58 6.51 23.51
CA PHE A 178 18.50 6.88 22.45
C PHE A 178 17.81 6.94 21.07
N VAL A 179 17.01 5.94 20.72
CA VAL A 179 16.21 5.91 19.47
C VAL A 179 15.21 7.07 19.42
N HIS A 180 14.50 7.37 20.51
CA HIS A 180 13.60 8.53 20.63
C HIS A 180 14.33 9.85 20.33
N ASN A 181 15.52 10.03 20.91
CA ASN A 181 16.36 11.21 20.66
C ASN A 181 16.86 11.32 19.21
N ILE A 182 17.13 10.20 18.54
CA ILE A 182 17.49 10.20 17.11
C ILE A 182 16.28 10.57 16.27
N LEU A 183 15.14 9.89 16.45
CA LEU A 183 13.92 10.09 15.68
C LEU A 183 13.39 11.52 15.80
N ALA A 184 13.34 12.09 17.01
CA ALA A 184 12.87 13.46 17.22
C ALA A 184 13.79 14.54 16.60
N ARG A 185 15.10 14.25 16.45
CA ARG A 185 16.04 15.17 15.78
C ARG A 185 15.96 15.09 14.25
N MET A 186 15.76 13.89 13.71
CA MET A 186 15.69 13.67 12.26
C MET A 186 14.33 14.10 11.68
N TYR A 187 13.23 13.75 12.36
CA TYR A 187 11.87 13.98 11.89
C TYR A 187 11.21 15.07 12.72
N HIS A 188 11.61 16.32 12.44
CA HIS A 188 11.21 17.51 13.20
C HIS A 188 9.70 17.82 13.21
N GLN A 189 8.91 17.27 12.28
CA GLN A 189 7.43 17.35 12.29
C GLN A 189 6.79 16.17 13.04
N GLY A 190 7.59 15.17 13.41
CA GLY A 190 7.21 14.02 14.20
C GLY A 190 6.85 12.77 13.40
N ILE A 191 6.48 11.74 14.16
CA ILE A 191 5.91 10.47 13.70
C ILE A 191 4.41 10.51 13.98
N HIS A 192 3.60 10.37 12.95
CA HIS A 192 2.15 10.48 12.98
C HIS A 192 1.52 9.11 12.74
N ILE A 193 0.51 8.78 13.53
CA ILE A 193 -0.28 7.53 13.41
C ILE A 193 -1.76 7.91 13.44
N SER A 194 -2.58 7.30 12.58
CA SER A 194 -4.04 7.45 12.62
C SER A 194 -4.59 6.84 13.92
N GLU A 195 -5.39 7.60 14.68
CA GLU A 195 -5.93 7.11 15.97
C GLU A 195 -6.79 5.85 15.79
N ARG A 196 -7.61 5.81 14.72
CA ARG A 196 -8.39 4.60 14.35
C ARG A 196 -7.50 3.38 14.12
N GLU A 197 -6.39 3.55 13.42
CA GLU A 197 -5.48 2.46 13.08
C GLU A 197 -4.76 1.92 14.32
N PHE A 198 -4.37 2.81 15.25
CA PHE A 198 -3.88 2.40 16.57
C PHE A 198 -4.95 1.62 17.37
N LEU A 199 -6.20 2.08 17.40
CA LEU A 199 -7.27 1.41 18.13
C LEU A 199 -7.54 -0.01 17.60
N GLU A 200 -7.55 -0.21 16.29
CA GLU A 200 -7.70 -1.55 15.70
C GLU A 200 -6.45 -2.42 15.90
N LEU A 201 -5.22 -1.88 15.78
CA LEU A 201 -3.99 -2.61 16.12
C LEU A 201 -4.01 -3.08 17.58
N ARG A 202 -4.44 -2.22 18.52
CA ARG A 202 -4.58 -2.54 19.93
C ARG A 202 -5.64 -3.61 20.17
N ARG A 203 -6.78 -3.56 19.47
CA ARG A 203 -7.84 -4.57 19.51
C ARG A 203 -7.34 -5.93 19.03
N VAL A 204 -6.64 -5.97 17.90
CA VAL A 204 -6.01 -7.18 17.34
C VAL A 204 -4.96 -7.73 18.31
N ALA A 205 -4.12 -6.87 18.89
CA ALA A 205 -3.11 -7.29 19.88
C ALA A 205 -3.75 -7.90 21.15
N ILE A 206 -4.87 -7.36 21.64
CA ILE A 206 -5.61 -7.92 22.78
C ILE A 206 -6.16 -9.30 22.42
N HIS A 207 -6.84 -9.42 21.27
CA HIS A 207 -7.42 -10.70 20.83
C HIS A 207 -6.33 -11.77 20.61
N ALA A 208 -5.22 -11.39 19.99
CA ALA A 208 -4.08 -12.26 19.74
C ALA A 208 -3.45 -12.75 21.05
N ALA A 209 -3.21 -11.84 22.01
CA ALA A 209 -2.72 -12.18 23.34
C ALA A 209 -3.65 -13.14 24.10
N GLN A 210 -4.98 -12.93 24.01
CA GLN A 210 -5.99 -13.81 24.61
C GLN A 210 -6.06 -15.21 23.99
N ASN A 211 -5.61 -15.37 22.74
CA ASN A 211 -5.63 -16.64 21.99
C ASN A 211 -4.24 -17.28 21.82
N SER A 212 -3.18 -16.70 22.42
CA SER A 212 -1.77 -17.08 22.20
C SER A 212 -1.35 -17.07 20.71
N GLN A 213 -1.91 -16.16 19.92
CA GLN A 213 -1.61 -15.99 18.49
C GLN A 213 -0.52 -14.92 18.30
N SER A 214 0.40 -15.15 17.36
CA SER A 214 1.41 -14.15 16.98
C SER A 214 0.85 -13.01 16.13
N LEU A 215 1.42 -11.82 16.30
CA LEU A 215 1.32 -10.73 15.33
C LEU A 215 2.51 -10.80 14.36
N ILE A 216 2.23 -10.95 13.07
CA ILE A 216 3.23 -10.99 11.99
C ILE A 216 3.22 -9.63 11.29
N ILE A 217 4.16 -8.77 11.69
CA ILE A 217 4.28 -7.39 11.24
C ILE A 217 5.06 -7.37 9.92
N LEU A 218 4.42 -6.89 8.85
CA LEU A 218 4.96 -6.87 7.48
C LEU A 218 5.14 -5.42 6.99
N PRO A 219 6.19 -4.70 7.46
CA PRO A 219 6.51 -3.37 6.98
C PRO A 219 7.12 -3.38 5.56
N CYS A 220 6.82 -2.34 4.78
CA CYS A 220 7.62 -2.02 3.59
C CYS A 220 9.03 -1.55 3.98
N HIS A 221 10.06 -1.92 3.22
CA HIS A 221 11.45 -1.59 3.55
C HIS A 221 11.96 -0.41 2.69
N LYS A 222 12.13 0.77 3.30
CA LYS A 222 12.59 2.00 2.64
C LYS A 222 13.87 2.58 3.27
N SER A 223 14.22 2.24 4.50
CA SER A 223 15.42 2.75 5.19
C SER A 223 15.98 1.78 6.24
N HIS A 224 17.25 1.97 6.64
CA HIS A 224 17.81 1.34 7.83
C HIS A 224 17.20 1.81 9.15
N ILE A 225 16.32 2.82 9.17
CA ILE A 225 15.62 3.24 10.40
C ILE A 225 14.26 2.55 10.59
N ASP A 226 13.72 1.86 9.58
CA ASP A 226 12.36 1.27 9.59
C ASP A 226 12.08 0.41 10.84
N TYR A 227 12.92 -0.59 11.11
CA TYR A 227 12.76 -1.49 12.26
C TYR A 227 12.95 -0.79 13.62
N LEU A 228 13.69 0.34 13.66
CA LEU A 228 13.80 1.17 14.86
C LEU A 228 12.52 2.02 15.05
N VAL A 229 11.88 2.46 13.97
CA VAL A 229 10.58 3.14 14.00
C VAL A 229 9.48 2.19 14.47
N ILE A 230 9.33 1.00 13.87
CA ILE A 230 8.33 0.01 14.28
C ILE A 230 8.51 -0.40 15.75
N SER A 231 9.74 -0.72 16.17
CA SER A 231 10.03 -1.05 17.57
C SER A 231 9.72 0.11 18.52
N TYR A 232 10.06 1.35 18.14
CA TYR A 232 9.73 2.53 18.91
C TYR A 232 8.20 2.74 19.03
N ILE A 233 7.46 2.56 17.93
CA ILE A 233 5.99 2.64 17.90
C ILE A 233 5.37 1.60 18.84
N PHE A 234 5.77 0.32 18.75
CA PHE A 234 5.27 -0.74 19.63
C PHE A 234 5.56 -0.44 21.11
N PHE A 235 6.77 0.05 21.45
CA PHE A 235 7.09 0.52 22.80
C PHE A 235 6.20 1.69 23.25
N ARG A 236 5.96 2.67 22.38
CA ARG A 236 5.15 3.87 22.67
C ARG A 236 3.68 3.56 22.86
N LEU A 237 3.15 2.57 22.16
CA LEU A 237 1.75 2.16 22.20
C LEU A 237 1.46 1.06 23.25
N GLY A 238 2.49 0.56 23.94
CA GLY A 238 2.35 -0.48 24.96
C GLY A 238 2.04 -1.86 24.39
N LEU A 239 2.63 -2.20 23.23
CA LEU A 239 2.49 -3.49 22.56
C LEU A 239 3.81 -4.29 22.64
N ALA A 240 3.72 -5.62 22.74
CA ALA A 240 4.90 -6.50 22.79
C ALA A 240 5.76 -6.36 21.52
N LEU A 241 7.01 -5.89 21.70
CA LEU A 241 8.00 -5.72 20.62
C LEU A 241 8.10 -6.95 19.71
N PRO A 242 8.22 -6.75 18.39
CA PRO A 242 8.45 -7.84 17.46
C PRO A 242 9.88 -8.38 17.54
N HIS A 243 10.01 -9.68 17.28
CA HIS A 243 11.28 -10.28 16.89
C HIS A 243 11.58 -9.89 15.45
N ILE A 244 12.71 -9.23 15.19
CA ILE A 244 12.98 -8.58 13.91
C ILE A 244 13.86 -9.47 13.04
N ALA A 245 13.33 -9.96 11.91
CA ALA A 245 14.04 -10.80 10.97
C ALA A 245 15.11 -9.99 10.21
N ALA A 246 16.36 -10.04 10.67
CA ALA A 246 17.48 -9.30 10.12
C ALA A 246 18.39 -10.19 9.25
N GLY A 247 19.03 -9.59 8.23
CA GLY A 247 20.06 -10.27 7.45
C GLY A 247 21.37 -10.39 8.22
N ASP A 248 22.06 -11.53 8.10
CA ASP A 248 23.42 -11.77 8.63
C ASP A 248 24.42 -10.65 8.32
N ASN A 249 24.26 -9.95 7.20
CA ASN A 249 25.04 -8.77 6.82
C ASN A 249 24.91 -7.56 7.78
N LEU A 250 24.10 -7.64 8.84
CA LEU A 250 23.95 -6.64 9.91
C LEU A 250 24.59 -7.07 11.25
N ASP A 251 25.05 -8.31 11.39
CA ASP A 251 25.73 -8.81 12.60
C ASP A 251 27.20 -8.33 12.66
N MET A 252 27.36 -7.01 12.69
CA MET A 252 28.66 -6.36 12.83
C MET A 252 29.14 -6.40 14.29
N PRO A 253 30.45 -6.44 14.57
CA PRO A 253 30.98 -6.34 15.93
C PRO A 253 30.37 -5.15 16.69
N ILE A 254 30.00 -5.39 17.96
CA ILE A 254 29.27 -4.46 18.85
C ILE A 254 27.83 -4.18 18.39
N VAL A 255 27.61 -3.69 17.17
CA VAL A 255 26.29 -3.28 16.65
C VAL A 255 25.31 -4.45 16.61
N GLY A 256 25.74 -5.64 16.16
CA GLY A 256 24.92 -6.85 16.16
C GLY A 256 24.42 -7.19 17.56
N LYS A 257 25.28 -7.15 18.59
CA LYS A 257 24.89 -7.39 19.99
C LYS A 257 23.89 -6.36 20.52
N ILE A 258 23.96 -5.11 20.08
CA ILE A 258 22.98 -4.06 20.41
C ILE A 258 21.62 -4.37 19.75
N LEU A 259 21.62 -4.73 18.47
CA LEU A 259 20.40 -5.06 17.73
C LEU A 259 19.71 -6.33 18.25
N LYS A 260 20.46 -7.38 18.60
CA LYS A 260 19.89 -8.60 19.21
C LYS A 260 19.17 -8.28 20.52
N ARG A 261 19.69 -7.34 21.31
CA ARG A 261 19.06 -6.84 22.55
C ARG A 261 17.89 -5.87 22.32
N GLY A 262 17.72 -5.40 21.09
CA GLY A 262 16.52 -4.70 20.62
C GLY A 262 15.46 -5.62 19.99
N GLY A 263 15.70 -6.93 19.89
CA GLY A 263 14.77 -7.91 19.29
C GLY A 263 15.20 -8.52 17.96
N ALA A 264 16.34 -8.12 17.38
CA ALA A 264 16.78 -8.65 16.09
C ALA A 264 17.28 -10.11 16.18
N PHE A 265 16.96 -10.90 15.16
CA PHE A 265 17.47 -12.25 14.96
C PHE A 265 18.03 -12.42 13.55
N PHE A 266 19.20 -13.06 13.41
CA PHE A 266 19.99 -13.01 12.16
C PHE A 266 19.82 -14.27 11.29
N ILE A 267 19.30 -14.08 10.08
CA ILE A 267 19.13 -15.14 9.06
C ILE A 267 20.13 -14.95 7.90
N ARG A 268 20.74 -16.05 7.45
CA ARG A 268 21.57 -16.08 6.24
C ARG A 268 20.74 -15.84 4.98
N ARG A 269 21.24 -15.00 4.07
CA ARG A 269 20.58 -14.72 2.78
C ARG A 269 20.38 -15.96 1.89
N THR A 270 21.28 -16.93 1.97
CA THR A 270 21.23 -18.21 1.23
C THR A 270 21.60 -19.34 2.16
N TRP A 271 20.81 -20.41 2.17
CA TRP A 271 21.01 -21.53 3.11
C TRP A 271 21.90 -22.63 2.52
N GLY A 272 21.93 -22.76 1.18
CA GLY A 272 22.71 -23.79 0.48
C GLY A 272 22.29 -25.20 0.91
N ASP A 273 23.25 -26.11 0.96
CA ASP A 273 23.04 -27.50 1.41
C ASP A 273 23.16 -27.68 2.94
N ASP A 274 23.17 -26.59 3.72
CA ASP A 274 23.25 -26.63 5.20
C ASP A 274 21.87 -26.99 5.81
N GLN A 275 21.53 -28.28 5.71
CA GLN A 275 20.28 -28.85 6.21
C GLN A 275 20.10 -28.66 7.73
N LEU A 276 21.20 -28.61 8.49
CA LEU A 276 21.16 -28.36 9.94
C LEU A 276 20.72 -26.92 10.22
N TYR A 277 21.34 -25.93 9.56
CA TYR A 277 20.94 -24.54 9.68
C TYR A 277 19.50 -24.29 9.25
N GLY A 278 19.07 -24.85 8.12
CA GLY A 278 17.69 -24.73 7.64
C GLY A 278 16.67 -25.30 8.64
N SER A 279 16.99 -26.43 9.26
CA SER A 279 16.15 -27.06 10.30
C SER A 279 16.07 -26.21 11.57
N ILE A 280 17.19 -25.64 12.03
CA ILE A 280 17.27 -24.79 13.22
C ILE A 280 16.52 -23.46 13.02
N VAL A 281 16.66 -22.81 11.85
CA VAL A 281 15.94 -21.56 11.55
C VAL A 281 14.44 -21.82 11.46
N LYS A 282 14.02 -22.93 10.84
CA LYS A 282 12.61 -23.32 10.80
C LYS A 282 12.07 -23.58 12.21
N GLU A 283 12.80 -24.31 13.04
CA GLU A 283 12.40 -24.59 14.42
C GLU A 283 12.21 -23.31 15.25
N TYR A 284 13.18 -22.39 15.21
CA TYR A 284 13.09 -21.12 15.93
C TYR A 284 11.87 -20.29 15.51
N LEU A 285 11.61 -20.19 14.20
CA LEU A 285 10.44 -19.48 13.67
C LEU A 285 9.12 -20.14 14.09
N GLU A 286 9.06 -21.47 14.14
CA GLU A 286 7.89 -22.19 14.65
C GLU A 286 7.71 -22.01 16.16
N CYS A 287 8.77 -22.11 16.98
CA CYS A 287 8.73 -21.86 18.43
C CYS A 287 8.26 -20.45 18.77
N LEU A 288 8.65 -19.42 18.00
CA LEU A 288 8.13 -18.06 18.17
C LEU A 288 6.62 -17.99 17.88
N LEU A 289 6.16 -18.63 16.80
CA LEU A 289 4.76 -18.64 16.37
C LEU A 289 3.85 -19.39 17.36
N GLU A 290 4.31 -20.57 17.80
CA GLU A 290 3.70 -21.44 18.82
C GLU A 290 3.55 -20.74 20.17
N SER A 291 4.43 -19.79 20.49
CA SER A 291 4.41 -19.02 21.74
C SER A 291 3.63 -17.69 21.65
N GLY A 292 3.01 -17.39 20.50
CA GLY A 292 2.31 -16.13 20.26
C GLY A 292 3.21 -14.89 20.24
N HIS A 293 4.53 -15.04 20.07
CA HIS A 293 5.44 -13.90 20.01
C HIS A 293 5.21 -13.07 18.75
N SER A 294 5.21 -11.74 18.88
CA SER A 294 5.24 -10.82 17.72
C SER A 294 6.51 -11.05 16.89
N ILE A 295 6.41 -11.01 15.56
CA ILE A 295 7.52 -11.18 14.61
C ILE A 295 7.40 -10.13 13.51
N GLU A 296 8.47 -9.40 13.23
CA GLU A 296 8.57 -8.42 12.13
C GLU A 296 9.43 -9.01 11.02
N CYS A 297 8.94 -9.00 9.77
CA CYS A 297 9.77 -9.32 8.62
C CYS A 297 9.45 -8.50 7.36
N PHE A 298 10.49 -7.87 6.82
CA PHE A 298 10.43 -7.13 5.55
C PHE A 298 10.29 -8.12 4.38
N ILE A 299 9.06 -8.29 3.86
CA ILE A 299 8.77 -9.28 2.80
C ILE A 299 9.61 -9.09 1.54
N GLU A 300 10.05 -7.87 1.26
CA GLU A 300 10.95 -7.52 0.14
C GLU A 300 12.35 -8.16 0.27
N GLY A 301 12.79 -8.44 1.51
CA GLY A 301 14.11 -8.99 1.84
C GLY A 301 15.31 -8.10 1.46
N THR A 302 15.06 -6.84 1.12
CA THR A 302 16.02 -5.76 0.83
C THR A 302 15.29 -4.41 0.87
N ARG A 303 15.98 -3.34 1.31
CA ARG A 303 15.51 -1.94 1.15
C ARG A 303 15.20 -1.63 -0.32
N SER A 304 14.07 -0.96 -0.56
CA SER A 304 13.76 -0.33 -1.84
C SER A 304 14.58 0.94 -2.03
N ARG A 305 15.26 1.00 -3.18
CA ARG A 305 16.17 2.09 -3.58
C ARG A 305 15.52 3.19 -4.41
N THR A 306 14.24 2.99 -4.75
CA THR A 306 13.48 3.85 -5.68
C THR A 306 12.12 4.27 -5.12
N GLY A 307 11.86 3.99 -3.83
CA GLY A 307 10.57 4.19 -3.18
C GLY A 307 9.46 3.21 -3.61
N LYS A 308 9.66 2.40 -4.66
CA LYS A 308 8.72 1.40 -5.15
C LYS A 308 8.85 0.08 -4.37
N LEU A 309 7.73 -0.51 -3.97
CA LEU A 309 7.73 -1.84 -3.33
C LEU A 309 8.33 -2.91 -4.27
N LEU A 310 9.20 -3.76 -3.72
CA LEU A 310 9.79 -4.90 -4.41
C LEU A 310 8.89 -6.16 -4.30
N PRO A 311 9.06 -7.16 -5.18
CA PRO A 311 8.31 -8.42 -5.10
C PRO A 311 8.56 -9.18 -3.78
N PRO A 312 7.52 -9.76 -3.15
CA PRO A 312 7.64 -10.39 -1.83
C PRO A 312 8.29 -11.78 -1.88
N LYS A 313 9.12 -12.08 -0.89
CA LYS A 313 9.82 -13.35 -0.70
C LYS A 313 9.11 -14.16 0.37
N LEU A 314 8.20 -15.02 -0.05
CA LEU A 314 7.26 -15.76 0.82
C LEU A 314 7.90 -16.85 1.72
N GLY A 315 9.23 -16.92 1.84
CA GLY A 315 9.93 -18.01 2.53
C GLY A 315 9.58 -18.14 4.03
N ILE A 316 9.60 -17.04 4.77
CA ILE A 316 9.23 -17.01 6.20
C ILE A 316 7.72 -17.28 6.35
N LEU A 317 6.88 -16.67 5.50
CA LEU A 317 5.43 -16.89 5.52
C LEU A 317 5.04 -18.35 5.20
N LYS A 318 5.80 -19.05 4.35
CA LYS A 318 5.63 -20.48 4.07
C LYS A 318 5.91 -21.33 5.32
N ILE A 319 6.89 -20.96 6.14
CA ILE A 319 7.18 -21.64 7.41
C ILE A 319 6.02 -21.44 8.40
N PHE A 320 5.48 -20.23 8.52
CA PHE A 320 4.32 -19.99 9.39
C PHE A 320 3.07 -20.73 8.92
N LEU A 321 2.80 -20.75 7.60
CA LEU A 321 1.72 -21.53 7.02
C LEU A 321 1.88 -23.05 7.27
N GLU A 322 3.10 -23.58 7.13
CA GLU A 322 3.39 -24.99 7.45
C GLU A 322 3.24 -25.31 8.95
N CYS A 323 3.49 -24.33 9.84
CA CYS A 323 3.31 -24.45 11.29
C CYS A 323 1.83 -24.46 11.71
N ILE A 324 0.98 -23.69 11.01
CA ILE A 324 -0.46 -23.67 11.24
C ILE A 324 -1.13 -24.92 10.62
N LEU A 325 -0.71 -25.32 9.41
CA LEU A 325 -1.22 -26.52 8.74
C LEU A 325 -0.79 -27.83 9.43
N SER A 326 0.27 -27.83 10.23
CA SER A 326 0.64 -28.97 11.09
C SER A 326 -0.11 -29.00 12.42
N GLY A 327 -0.89 -27.95 12.74
CA GLY A 327 -1.58 -27.79 14.01
C GLY A 327 -0.70 -27.36 15.18
N ARG A 328 0.59 -27.04 14.94
CA ARG A 328 1.53 -26.61 15.99
C ARG A 328 1.23 -25.21 16.51
N ALA A 329 0.83 -24.31 15.62
CA ALA A 329 0.24 -23.02 15.98
C ALA A 329 -1.24 -22.98 15.56
N LYS A 330 -2.12 -22.42 16.41
CA LYS A 330 -3.56 -22.36 16.14
C LYS A 330 -3.89 -21.44 14.95
N ASP A 331 -3.29 -20.24 14.95
CA ASP A 331 -3.46 -19.21 13.90
C ASP A 331 -2.44 -18.06 14.13
N CYS A 332 -2.34 -17.10 13.21
CA CYS A 332 -1.61 -15.85 13.43
C CYS A 332 -2.21 -14.65 12.66
N TRP A 333 -1.99 -13.44 13.18
CA TRP A 333 -2.49 -12.20 12.57
C TRP A 333 -1.44 -11.59 11.64
N ILE A 334 -1.77 -11.44 10.37
CA ILE A 334 -0.94 -10.67 9.42
C ILE A 334 -1.27 -9.18 9.57
N VAL A 335 -0.26 -8.37 9.92
CA VAL A 335 -0.36 -6.92 10.12
C VAL A 335 0.54 -6.22 9.09
N PRO A 336 0.02 -5.83 7.91
CA PRO A 336 0.79 -5.10 6.92
C PRO A 336 0.92 -3.62 7.29
N VAL A 337 2.14 -3.09 7.19
CA VAL A 337 2.49 -1.74 7.67
C VAL A 337 3.15 -0.92 6.57
N SER A 338 2.79 0.35 6.43
CA SER A 338 3.28 1.24 5.38
C SER A 338 3.89 2.52 5.95
N LEU A 339 5.19 2.46 6.24
CA LEU A 339 5.99 3.62 6.61
C LEU A 339 6.17 4.57 5.42
N GLN A 340 5.72 5.80 5.54
CA GLN A 340 5.89 6.88 4.58
C GLN A 340 6.90 7.90 5.13
N TYR A 341 7.83 8.36 4.30
CA TYR A 341 8.84 9.36 4.64
C TYR A 341 8.77 10.52 3.66
N ASP A 342 8.77 11.77 4.14
CA ASP A 342 8.89 12.94 3.27
C ASP A 342 10.23 12.97 2.50
N LYS A 343 11.32 12.57 3.15
CA LYS A 343 12.63 12.39 2.52
C LYS A 343 13.40 11.24 3.17
N VAL A 344 13.87 10.29 2.35
CA VAL A 344 14.69 9.15 2.80
C VAL A 344 16.14 9.58 2.97
N ILE A 345 16.79 9.11 4.04
CA ILE A 345 18.17 9.49 4.42
C ILE A 345 19.18 9.04 3.35
N GLU A 346 18.95 7.87 2.76
CA GLU A 346 19.86 7.12 1.88
C GLU A 346 19.76 7.55 0.40
N THR A 347 19.08 8.66 0.08
CA THR A 347 18.80 9.06 -1.31
C THR A 347 20.05 9.41 -2.13
N GLU A 348 21.08 10.00 -1.52
CA GLU A 348 22.26 10.48 -2.26
C GLU A 348 23.16 9.32 -2.75
N THR A 349 23.34 8.28 -1.95
CA THR A 349 24.03 7.05 -2.36
C THR A 349 23.23 6.25 -3.40
N TYR A 350 21.89 6.27 -3.32
CA TYR A 350 21.04 5.65 -4.34
C TYR A 350 21.12 6.33 -5.70
N ILE A 351 21.27 7.67 -5.77
CA ILE A 351 21.46 8.39 -7.04
C ILE A 351 22.79 7.96 -7.69
N ASN A 352 23.88 7.88 -6.93
CA ASN A 352 25.19 7.48 -7.46
C ASN A 352 25.21 6.00 -7.92
N GLU A 353 24.54 5.10 -7.20
CA GLU A 353 24.42 3.70 -7.62
C GLU A 353 23.52 3.53 -8.86
N LEU A 354 22.48 4.35 -9.03
CA LEU A 354 21.67 4.41 -10.26
C LEU A 354 22.46 4.98 -11.45
N LEU A 355 23.51 5.78 -11.21
CA LEU A 355 24.46 6.26 -12.22
C LEU A 355 25.61 5.26 -12.50
N GLY A 356 25.56 4.06 -11.91
CA GLY A 356 26.49 2.96 -12.20
C GLY A 356 27.68 2.84 -11.24
N SER A 357 27.76 3.64 -10.17
CA SER A 357 28.75 3.42 -9.11
C SER A 357 28.51 2.05 -8.43
N PRO A 358 29.56 1.31 -8.05
CA PRO A 358 29.41 0.02 -7.39
C PRO A 358 28.74 0.16 -6.02
N LYS A 359 27.94 -0.85 -5.64
CA LYS A 359 27.16 -0.88 -4.40
C LYS A 359 28.00 -0.63 -3.14
N GLU A 360 27.87 0.56 -2.57
CA GLU A 360 28.41 0.84 -1.24
C GLU A 360 27.60 0.11 -0.15
N LYS A 361 28.29 -0.34 0.90
CA LYS A 361 27.71 -1.04 2.05
C LYS A 361 27.49 -0.06 3.21
N GLU A 362 26.55 0.87 3.03
CA GLU A 362 26.12 1.73 4.13
C GLU A 362 25.58 0.91 5.31
N THR A 363 25.79 1.43 6.52
CA THR A 363 25.40 0.77 7.77
C THR A 363 24.58 1.69 8.66
N LEU A 364 23.87 1.11 9.64
CA LEU A 364 23.24 1.88 10.73
C LEU A 364 24.20 2.87 11.40
N TRP A 365 25.46 2.47 11.60
CA TRP A 365 26.43 3.29 12.31
C TRP A 365 26.78 4.57 11.55
N SER A 366 26.92 4.52 10.22
CA SER A 366 27.16 5.71 9.38
C SER A 366 25.96 6.67 9.38
N VAL A 367 24.72 6.17 9.50
CA VAL A 367 23.52 7.02 9.66
C VAL A 367 23.52 7.71 11.03
N VAL A 368 23.79 6.97 12.11
CA VAL A 368 23.73 7.48 13.49
C VAL A 368 24.88 8.44 13.85
N THR A 369 26.06 8.27 13.25
CA THR A 369 27.25 9.09 13.54
C THR A 369 27.38 10.35 12.67
N ASN A 370 26.67 10.44 11.54
CA ASN A 370 26.79 11.58 10.63
C ASN A 370 25.96 12.79 11.12
N THR A 371 26.62 13.68 11.86
CA THR A 371 26.02 14.87 12.47
C THR A 371 25.40 15.86 11.48
N ARG A 372 25.79 15.86 10.20
CA ARG A 372 25.12 16.68 9.17
C ARG A 372 23.77 16.11 8.75
N LEU A 373 23.63 14.77 8.68
CA LEU A 373 22.33 14.15 8.42
C LEU A 373 21.35 14.40 9.57
N LEU A 374 21.83 14.42 10.82
CA LEU A 374 21.03 14.73 12.02
C LEU A 374 20.61 16.21 12.17
N GLN A 375 21.05 17.11 11.28
CA GLN A 375 20.74 18.55 11.33
C GLN A 375 19.76 19.02 10.23
N LEU A 376 19.48 18.16 9.25
CA LEU A 376 18.56 18.47 8.16
C LEU A 376 17.10 18.23 8.61
N LYS A 377 16.18 19.07 8.12
CA LYS A 377 14.75 19.01 8.48
C LYS A 377 14.00 18.06 7.54
N TRP A 378 14.07 16.75 7.78
CA TRP A 378 13.57 15.70 6.85
C TRP A 378 12.04 15.50 6.80
N GLY A 379 11.25 16.48 7.29
CA GLY A 379 9.79 16.40 7.28
C GLY A 379 9.18 15.49 8.35
N ARG A 380 8.13 14.77 7.96
CA ARG A 380 7.25 13.88 8.74
C ARG A 380 7.52 12.39 8.44
N ILE A 381 7.13 11.53 9.37
CA ILE A 381 6.81 10.12 9.11
C ILE A 381 5.31 9.94 9.31
N ASP A 382 4.63 9.37 8.31
CA ASP A 382 3.31 8.78 8.52
C ASP A 382 3.47 7.26 8.57
N ASP A 383 2.97 6.62 9.62
CA ASP A 383 2.80 5.17 9.64
C ASP A 383 1.33 4.81 9.41
N TYR A 384 1.09 3.96 8.42
CA TYR A 384 -0.24 3.44 8.10
C TYR A 384 -0.30 1.94 8.41
N PHE A 385 -1.09 1.55 9.41
CA PHE A 385 -1.48 0.16 9.59
C PHE A 385 -2.57 -0.15 8.59
N VAL A 386 -2.20 -0.84 7.53
CA VAL A 386 -3.12 -1.18 6.45
C VAL A 386 -4.10 -2.22 7.00
N GLU A 387 -5.33 -1.81 7.30
CA GLU A 387 -6.46 -2.73 7.49
C GLU A 387 -6.39 -3.80 6.39
N SER A 388 -6.40 -5.08 6.76
CA SER A 388 -6.16 -6.19 5.85
C SER A 388 -7.27 -6.25 4.79
N THR A 389 -7.00 -5.61 3.65
CA THR A 389 -7.95 -4.72 2.95
C THR A 389 -9.39 -5.19 3.04
N TRP A 390 -10.22 -4.41 3.75
CA TRP A 390 -11.68 -4.50 3.66
C TRP A 390 -12.12 -4.20 2.23
N LEU A 391 -12.09 -5.23 1.38
CA LEU A 391 -12.91 -5.30 0.19
C LEU A 391 -14.36 -5.25 0.71
N PRO A 392 -15.12 -4.15 0.47
CA PRO A 392 -16.44 -4.00 1.05
C PRO A 392 -17.31 -5.14 0.53
N GLY A 393 -17.62 -6.06 1.42
CA GLY A 393 -18.42 -7.24 1.11
C GLY A 393 -19.90 -6.93 1.20
N VAL A 394 -20.70 -7.88 0.74
CA VAL A 394 -22.16 -7.82 0.76
C VAL A 394 -22.70 -8.93 1.67
N GLY A 395 -23.61 -8.57 2.58
CA GLY A 395 -24.34 -9.55 3.38
C GLY A 395 -25.24 -10.42 2.52
N ARG A 396 -25.49 -11.67 2.92
CA ARG A 396 -26.31 -12.61 2.12
C ARG A 396 -27.69 -12.04 1.78
N ASN A 397 -28.35 -11.40 2.74
CA ASN A 397 -29.70 -10.86 2.58
C ASN A 397 -29.72 -9.68 1.58
N GLU A 398 -28.70 -8.85 1.65
CA GLU A 398 -28.48 -7.71 0.76
C GLU A 398 -28.15 -8.14 -0.68
N LEU A 399 -27.38 -9.22 -0.85
CA LEU A 399 -27.12 -9.83 -2.16
C LEU A 399 -28.41 -10.35 -2.81
N ILE A 400 -29.31 -10.95 -2.03
CA ILE A 400 -30.63 -11.39 -2.52
C ILE A 400 -31.45 -10.19 -2.98
N ARG A 401 -31.56 -9.13 -2.17
CA ARG A 401 -32.28 -7.89 -2.54
C ARG A 401 -31.77 -7.29 -3.85
N ARG A 402 -30.44 -7.19 -4.02
CA ARG A 402 -29.82 -6.68 -5.25
C ARG A 402 -30.06 -7.57 -6.47
N VAL A 403 -30.09 -8.90 -6.30
CA VAL A 403 -30.37 -9.83 -7.40
C VAL A 403 -31.85 -9.76 -7.81
N ASP A 404 -32.79 -9.63 -6.87
CA ASP A 404 -34.22 -9.45 -7.19
C ASP A 404 -34.47 -8.10 -7.89
N TRP A 405 -33.86 -7.01 -7.42
CA TRP A 405 -33.89 -5.71 -8.12
C TRP A 405 -33.33 -5.81 -9.55
N LEU A 406 -32.13 -6.38 -9.71
CA LEU A 406 -31.48 -6.51 -11.02
C LEU A 406 -32.29 -7.40 -11.97
N LYS A 407 -32.90 -8.48 -11.46
CA LYS A 407 -33.83 -9.34 -12.21
C LYS A 407 -35.04 -8.56 -12.70
N ALA A 408 -35.68 -7.77 -11.85
CA ALA A 408 -36.80 -6.91 -12.23
C ALA A 408 -36.38 -5.87 -13.29
N ALA A 409 -35.24 -5.19 -13.08
CA ALA A 409 -34.69 -4.21 -14.00
C ALA A 409 -34.38 -4.82 -15.39
N ILE A 410 -33.77 -6.01 -15.45
CA ILE A 410 -33.49 -6.71 -16.72
C ILE A 410 -34.79 -7.02 -17.46
N LEU A 411 -35.81 -7.54 -16.77
CA LEU A 411 -37.11 -7.86 -17.37
C LEU A 411 -37.83 -6.60 -17.86
N ALA A 412 -37.78 -5.49 -17.11
CA ALA A 412 -38.38 -4.21 -17.49
C ALA A 412 -37.75 -3.59 -18.75
N LYS A 413 -36.45 -3.82 -19.02
CA LYS A 413 -35.80 -3.41 -20.28
C LYS A 413 -35.98 -4.45 -21.42
N GLY A 414 -36.83 -5.47 -21.25
CA GLY A 414 -37.07 -6.52 -22.25
C GLY A 414 -35.97 -7.60 -22.32
N GLY A 415 -35.03 -7.60 -21.38
CA GLY A 415 -34.00 -8.64 -21.25
C GLY A 415 -34.58 -9.95 -20.70
N ARG A 416 -33.93 -11.07 -21.02
CA ARG A 416 -34.35 -12.41 -20.58
C ARG A 416 -33.45 -12.92 -19.46
N VAL A 417 -34.04 -13.14 -18.27
CA VAL A 417 -33.40 -13.89 -17.19
C VAL A 417 -33.78 -15.36 -17.34
N LYS A 418 -32.82 -16.28 -17.20
CA LYS A 418 -33.10 -17.73 -17.27
C LYS A 418 -33.89 -18.16 -16.03
N GLU A 419 -35.00 -18.87 -16.23
CA GLU A 419 -35.76 -19.44 -15.11
C GLU A 419 -35.05 -20.66 -14.52
N PHE A 420 -35.01 -20.72 -13.19
CA PHE A 420 -34.37 -21.80 -12.42
C PHE A 420 -35.42 -22.75 -11.83
N GLY A 421 -36.42 -23.15 -12.63
CA GLY A 421 -37.38 -24.20 -12.26
C GLY A 421 -38.15 -23.94 -10.96
N GLY A 422 -38.56 -22.69 -10.71
CA GLY A 422 -39.29 -22.30 -9.50
C GLY A 422 -38.43 -22.03 -8.25
N MET A 423 -37.09 -22.16 -8.31
CA MET A 423 -36.21 -21.81 -7.19
C MET A 423 -36.38 -20.34 -6.77
N ARG A 424 -36.34 -20.11 -5.46
CA ARG A 424 -36.37 -18.75 -4.87
C ARG A 424 -35.02 -18.07 -5.08
N THR A 425 -34.99 -16.74 -5.17
CA THR A 425 -33.76 -15.96 -5.39
C THR A 425 -32.69 -16.25 -4.33
N ALA A 426 -33.08 -16.51 -3.08
CA ALA A 426 -32.18 -17.00 -2.03
C ALA A 426 -31.41 -18.28 -2.41
N GLU A 427 -32.10 -19.28 -2.97
CA GLU A 427 -31.50 -20.56 -3.39
C GLU A 427 -30.61 -20.40 -4.64
N ILE A 428 -30.96 -19.46 -5.52
CA ILE A 428 -30.15 -19.08 -6.68
C ILE A 428 -28.84 -18.41 -6.22
N VAL A 429 -28.92 -17.51 -5.23
CA VAL A 429 -27.76 -16.86 -4.61
C VAL A 429 -26.86 -17.89 -3.92
N ASP A 430 -27.40 -18.80 -3.11
CA ASP A 430 -26.62 -19.86 -2.44
C ASP A 430 -25.87 -20.75 -3.46
N ARG A 431 -26.54 -21.16 -4.53
CA ARG A 431 -25.91 -21.92 -5.63
C ARG A 431 -24.85 -21.10 -6.37
N ALA A 432 -25.10 -19.81 -6.63
CA ALA A 432 -24.14 -18.93 -7.28
C ALA A 432 -22.87 -18.74 -6.42
N MET A 433 -23.01 -18.58 -5.11
CA MET A 433 -21.88 -18.47 -4.18
C MET A 433 -21.05 -19.76 -4.14
N ALA A 434 -21.70 -20.93 -4.15
CA ALA A 434 -21.01 -22.22 -4.23
C ALA A 434 -20.25 -22.45 -5.56
N VAL A 435 -20.77 -21.92 -6.69
CA VAL A 435 -20.13 -21.99 -8.01
C VAL A 435 -18.98 -20.97 -8.14
N LEU A 436 -19.15 -19.76 -7.59
CA LEU A 436 -18.17 -18.66 -7.69
C LEU A 436 -17.13 -18.65 -6.56
N LYS A 437 -17.09 -19.70 -5.72
CA LYS A 437 -16.19 -19.87 -4.55
C LYS A 437 -14.70 -19.64 -4.82
N ASP A 438 -14.25 -19.79 -6.07
CA ASP A 438 -12.85 -19.62 -6.47
C ASP A 438 -12.56 -18.16 -6.91
N LEU A 439 -13.56 -17.28 -6.80
CA LEU A 439 -13.54 -15.85 -7.12
C LEU A 439 -14.00 -14.95 -5.94
N ILE A 440 -14.84 -15.48 -5.03
CA ILE A 440 -15.33 -14.79 -3.82
C ILE A 440 -14.86 -15.49 -2.54
N LYS A 441 -14.79 -14.76 -1.43
CA LYS A 441 -14.60 -15.29 -0.09
C LYS A 441 -15.71 -14.85 0.86
N GLU A 442 -15.91 -15.63 1.92
CA GLU A 442 -16.97 -15.48 2.91
C GLU A 442 -16.33 -15.21 4.28
N ARG A 443 -16.77 -14.16 4.98
CA ARG A 443 -16.47 -13.90 6.39
C ARG A 443 -17.62 -14.36 7.28
N LYS A 444 -17.28 -15.04 8.38
CA LYS A 444 -18.21 -15.62 9.39
C LYS A 444 -17.96 -15.08 10.80
N ASP A 445 -16.92 -14.27 10.92
CA ASP A 445 -16.43 -13.48 12.04
C ASP A 445 -17.24 -12.17 12.26
N LEU A 446 -18.43 -12.06 11.66
CA LEU A 446 -19.27 -10.86 11.61
C LEU A 446 -20.74 -11.20 11.95
N LEU A 447 -21.55 -10.16 12.20
CA LEU A 447 -22.94 -10.28 12.64
C LEU A 447 -23.85 -11.06 11.67
N GLU A 448 -23.56 -11.00 10.37
CA GLU A 448 -24.09 -11.93 9.35
C GLU A 448 -22.95 -12.37 8.41
N PRO A 449 -23.11 -13.46 7.63
CA PRO A 449 -22.13 -13.86 6.64
C PRO A 449 -21.98 -12.82 5.52
N VAL A 450 -20.75 -12.33 5.33
CA VAL A 450 -20.41 -11.27 4.36
C VAL A 450 -19.49 -11.80 3.27
N PHE A 451 -19.90 -11.62 2.02
CA PHE A 451 -19.20 -12.13 0.83
C PHE A 451 -18.42 -11.01 0.14
N TYR A 452 -17.14 -11.22 -0.14
CA TYR A 452 -16.26 -10.23 -0.75
C TYR A 452 -15.51 -10.78 -1.98
N ALA A 453 -15.22 -9.89 -2.92
CA ALA A 453 -14.66 -10.23 -4.24
C ALA A 453 -13.12 -10.39 -4.19
N GLU A 454 -12.63 -11.59 -3.88
CA GLU A 454 -11.18 -11.90 -3.93
C GLU A 454 -10.60 -11.65 -5.33
N LYS A 455 -11.29 -12.11 -6.38
CA LYS A 455 -10.86 -11.92 -7.78
C LYS A 455 -11.76 -10.95 -8.53
N ARG A 456 -11.79 -9.70 -8.07
CA ARG A 456 -12.65 -8.63 -8.60
C ARG A 456 -12.64 -8.48 -10.13
N PHE A 457 -11.49 -8.62 -10.77
CA PHE A 457 -11.34 -8.55 -12.24
C PHE A 457 -11.94 -9.76 -12.98
N GLU A 458 -11.87 -10.97 -12.40
CA GLU A 458 -12.52 -12.16 -12.96
C GLU A 458 -14.06 -12.08 -12.80
N LEU A 459 -14.54 -11.43 -11.73
CA LEU A 459 -15.96 -11.19 -11.49
C LEU A 459 -16.58 -10.10 -12.39
N SER A 460 -15.83 -9.09 -12.80
CA SER A 460 -16.37 -8.00 -13.63
C SER A 460 -16.69 -8.41 -15.07
N PHE A 461 -16.18 -9.55 -15.56
CA PHE A 461 -16.61 -10.13 -16.85
C PHE A 461 -18.11 -10.49 -16.86
N TYR A 462 -18.68 -10.94 -15.75
CA TYR A 462 -20.10 -11.30 -15.68
C TYR A 462 -21.03 -10.10 -15.88
N ARG A 463 -20.64 -8.91 -15.37
CA ARG A 463 -21.36 -7.64 -15.56
C ARG A 463 -21.55 -7.31 -17.05
N ASN A 464 -20.57 -7.62 -17.89
CA ASN A 464 -20.62 -7.30 -19.33
C ASN A 464 -21.76 -8.02 -20.06
N GLN A 465 -22.31 -9.12 -19.50
CA GLN A 465 -23.46 -9.82 -20.06
C GLN A 465 -24.77 -9.00 -20.01
N VAL A 466 -24.95 -8.14 -19.00
CA VAL A 466 -26.18 -7.35 -18.77
C VAL A 466 -26.02 -5.87 -19.09
N MET A 467 -24.77 -5.38 -19.10
CA MET A 467 -24.39 -3.97 -19.34
C MET A 467 -25.06 -3.34 -20.56
N HIS A 468 -25.26 -4.09 -21.65
CA HIS A 468 -25.86 -3.59 -22.90
C HIS A 468 -27.33 -3.17 -22.75
N LEU A 469 -28.05 -3.63 -21.72
CA LEU A 469 -29.45 -3.25 -21.45
C LEU A 469 -29.60 -1.87 -20.78
N PHE A 470 -28.50 -1.34 -20.22
CA PHE A 470 -28.51 -0.19 -19.31
C PHE A 470 -27.51 0.91 -19.74
N VAL A 471 -27.07 0.92 -21.01
CA VAL A 471 -26.04 1.85 -21.51
C VAL A 471 -26.52 3.31 -21.45
N SER A 472 -27.77 3.58 -21.84
CA SER A 472 -28.32 4.93 -21.84
C SER A 472 -28.42 5.48 -20.42
N GLU A 473 -28.89 4.64 -19.48
CA GLU A 473 -28.95 4.92 -18.05
C GLU A 473 -27.55 5.21 -17.49
N ALA A 474 -26.56 4.35 -17.80
CA ALA A 474 -25.18 4.52 -17.37
C ALA A 474 -24.52 5.80 -17.90
N ILE A 475 -24.78 6.19 -19.16
CA ILE A 475 -24.24 7.43 -19.72
C ILE A 475 -24.85 8.66 -19.04
N ILE A 476 -26.16 8.67 -18.78
CA ILE A 476 -26.82 9.77 -18.03
C ILE A 476 -26.26 9.86 -16.61
N SER A 477 -26.14 8.73 -15.89
CA SER A 477 -25.59 8.73 -14.53
C SER A 477 -24.13 9.22 -14.50
N VAL A 478 -23.29 8.81 -15.46
CA VAL A 478 -21.89 9.27 -15.52
C VAL A 478 -21.76 10.73 -15.97
N ALA A 479 -22.70 11.27 -16.76
CA ALA A 479 -22.81 12.72 -16.99
C ALA A 479 -23.16 13.45 -15.69
N MET A 480 -24.25 13.07 -15.00
CA MET A 480 -24.64 13.67 -13.71
C MET A 480 -23.54 13.58 -12.64
N TYR A 481 -22.66 12.58 -12.71
CA TYR A 481 -21.52 12.42 -11.80
C TYR A 481 -20.55 13.60 -11.84
N THR A 482 -20.48 14.37 -12.93
CA THR A 482 -19.62 15.58 -13.02
C THR A 482 -19.96 16.61 -11.93
N LYS A 483 -21.23 16.69 -11.52
CA LYS A 483 -21.72 17.51 -10.40
C LYS A 483 -21.81 16.74 -9.09
N ILE A 484 -22.41 15.54 -9.10
CA ILE A 484 -22.68 14.77 -7.87
C ILE A 484 -21.41 14.44 -7.08
N LYS A 485 -20.25 14.30 -7.74
CA LYS A 485 -18.96 14.05 -7.07
C LYS A 485 -18.42 15.26 -6.28
N GLN A 486 -18.85 16.48 -6.62
CA GLN A 486 -18.38 17.72 -5.99
C GLN A 486 -18.88 17.92 -4.55
N GLY A 487 -19.83 17.08 -4.10
CA GLY A 487 -20.38 17.13 -2.74
C GLY A 487 -21.41 18.25 -2.54
N GLY A 488 -21.52 18.74 -1.31
CA GLY A 488 -22.53 19.71 -0.88
C GLY A 488 -23.96 19.15 -0.83
N GLY A 489 -24.95 20.03 -0.63
CA GLY A 489 -26.37 19.67 -0.60
C GLY A 489 -26.99 19.55 -2.00
N LYS A 490 -28.32 19.32 -2.08
CA LYS A 490 -29.06 19.25 -3.36
C LYS A 490 -28.69 20.36 -4.37
N PRO A 491 -28.65 21.67 -3.99
CA PRO A 491 -28.49 22.75 -4.96
C PRO A 491 -27.13 22.78 -5.70
N THR A 492 -26.10 22.10 -5.17
CA THR A 492 -24.77 21.98 -5.80
C THR A 492 -24.62 20.71 -6.66
N GLN A 493 -25.53 19.73 -6.49
CA GLN A 493 -25.45 18.42 -7.14
C GLN A 493 -26.39 18.28 -8.35
N ARG A 494 -27.36 19.17 -8.51
CA ARG A 494 -28.17 19.30 -9.73
C ARG A 494 -27.33 19.72 -10.94
N LEU A 495 -27.66 19.17 -12.10
CA LEU A 495 -27.09 19.51 -13.41
C LEU A 495 -28.20 20.12 -14.28
N ASP A 496 -27.89 21.13 -15.11
CA ASP A 496 -28.87 21.67 -16.05
C ASP A 496 -29.00 20.77 -17.29
N ILE A 497 -30.18 20.75 -17.90
CA ILE A 497 -30.48 19.82 -19.01
C ILE A 497 -29.68 20.15 -20.28
N GLU A 498 -29.33 21.41 -20.52
CA GLU A 498 -28.53 21.76 -21.72
C GLU A 498 -27.08 21.26 -21.61
N THR A 499 -26.48 21.35 -20.41
CA THR A 499 -25.18 20.74 -20.12
C THR A 499 -25.27 19.21 -20.10
N LEU A 500 -26.33 18.62 -19.51
CA LEU A 500 -26.54 17.16 -19.56
C LEU A 500 -26.55 16.64 -21.00
N LEU A 501 -27.29 17.29 -21.91
CA LEU A 501 -27.33 16.90 -23.33
C LEU A 501 -25.93 16.91 -23.96
N LYS A 502 -25.13 17.95 -23.71
CA LYS A 502 -23.75 18.08 -24.23
C LYS A 502 -22.79 17.04 -23.63
N GLU A 503 -22.93 16.73 -22.35
CA GLU A 503 -22.11 15.72 -21.66
C GLU A 503 -22.47 14.29 -22.10
N VAL A 504 -23.77 13.99 -22.25
CA VAL A 504 -24.26 12.71 -22.77
C VAL A 504 -23.89 12.52 -24.24
N GLU A 505 -23.99 13.55 -25.07
CA GLU A 505 -23.54 13.51 -26.47
C GLU A 505 -22.04 13.18 -26.55
N PHE A 506 -21.21 13.89 -25.77
CA PHE A 506 -19.77 13.64 -25.74
C PHE A 506 -19.43 12.22 -25.26
N LEU A 507 -20.07 11.73 -24.19
CA LEU A 507 -19.89 10.35 -23.71
C LEU A 507 -20.34 9.32 -24.75
N SER A 508 -21.45 9.58 -25.46
CA SER A 508 -21.97 8.69 -26.51
C SER A 508 -20.99 8.60 -27.69
N GLN A 509 -20.43 9.75 -28.12
CA GLN A 509 -19.38 9.82 -29.15
C GLN A 509 -18.07 9.14 -28.68
N LEU A 510 -17.67 9.34 -27.42
CA LEU A 510 -16.46 8.75 -26.84
C LEU A 510 -16.56 7.21 -26.79
N LEU A 511 -17.71 6.67 -26.42
CA LEU A 511 -17.91 5.23 -26.24
C LEU A 511 -18.55 4.55 -27.48
N LYS A 512 -18.58 5.23 -28.64
CA LYS A 512 -19.19 4.75 -29.90
C LYS A 512 -18.65 3.40 -30.41
N GLY A 513 -17.43 3.03 -29.99
CA GLY A 513 -16.77 1.78 -30.35
C GLY A 513 -17.08 0.60 -29.41
N GLU A 514 -17.63 0.89 -28.22
CA GLU A 514 -17.93 -0.12 -27.19
C GLU A 514 -19.43 -0.48 -27.14
N PHE A 515 -20.31 0.45 -27.54
CA PHE A 515 -21.76 0.29 -27.40
C PHE A 515 -22.54 0.68 -28.66
N VAL A 516 -23.64 -0.03 -28.90
CA VAL A 516 -24.64 0.29 -29.94
C VAL A 516 -25.81 1.01 -29.28
N TYR A 517 -26.13 2.21 -29.75
CA TYR A 517 -27.24 3.02 -29.23
C TYR A 517 -28.56 2.76 -29.97
N ARG A 518 -29.69 3.12 -29.35
CA ARG A 518 -31.02 3.03 -29.98
C ARG A 518 -31.10 4.01 -31.17
N PRO A 519 -31.68 3.61 -32.33
CA PRO A 519 -31.92 4.53 -33.43
C PRO A 519 -32.97 5.59 -33.04
N GLY A 520 -32.88 6.78 -33.64
CA GLY A 520 -33.72 7.95 -33.35
C GLY A 520 -32.91 9.15 -32.86
N GLU A 521 -33.57 10.27 -32.60
CA GLU A 521 -32.89 11.47 -32.12
C GLU A 521 -32.31 11.30 -30.71
N ILE A 522 -31.16 11.93 -30.47
CA ILE A 522 -30.44 11.79 -29.19
C ILE A 522 -31.27 12.39 -28.03
N LYS A 523 -31.98 13.50 -28.27
CA LYS A 523 -32.85 14.17 -27.28
C LYS A 523 -34.01 13.27 -26.86
N ASP A 524 -34.69 12.66 -27.83
CA ASP A 524 -35.77 11.69 -27.63
C ASP A 524 -35.33 10.50 -26.78
N ASN A 525 -34.17 9.92 -27.11
CA ASN A 525 -33.61 8.79 -26.40
C ASN A 525 -33.18 9.17 -24.97
N ILE A 526 -32.65 10.37 -24.77
CA ILE A 526 -32.31 10.90 -23.44
C ILE A 526 -33.58 11.12 -22.62
N TYR A 527 -34.59 11.81 -23.15
CA TYR A 527 -35.86 12.06 -22.44
C TYR A 527 -36.57 10.77 -22.03
N LYS A 528 -36.68 9.78 -22.94
CA LYS A 528 -37.24 8.45 -22.63
C LYS A 528 -36.45 7.73 -21.53
N THR A 529 -35.14 7.94 -21.45
CA THR A 529 -34.28 7.35 -20.40
C THR A 529 -34.40 8.11 -19.07
N LEU A 530 -34.53 9.44 -19.09
CA LEU A 530 -34.82 10.25 -17.89
C LEU A 530 -36.17 9.88 -17.27
N VAL A 531 -37.22 9.72 -18.08
CA VAL A 531 -38.53 9.23 -17.62
C VAL A 531 -38.40 7.83 -17.01
N GLY A 532 -37.62 6.94 -17.62
CA GLY A 532 -37.30 5.62 -17.07
C GLY A 532 -36.64 5.71 -15.68
N LEU A 533 -35.54 6.45 -15.56
CA LEU A 533 -34.82 6.63 -14.29
C LEU A 533 -35.64 7.33 -13.20
N LYS A 534 -36.63 8.17 -13.57
CA LYS A 534 -37.56 8.79 -12.63
C LYS A 534 -38.63 7.82 -12.13
N ASN A 535 -39.15 6.97 -13.02
CA ASN A 535 -40.06 5.88 -12.67
C ASN A 535 -39.36 4.79 -11.83
N ASP A 536 -38.07 4.52 -12.12
CA ASP A 536 -37.18 3.65 -11.35
C ASP A 536 -36.72 4.32 -10.02
N HIS A 537 -37.23 5.53 -9.70
CA HIS A 537 -36.92 6.36 -8.51
C HIS A 537 -35.44 6.72 -8.29
N VAL A 538 -34.61 6.68 -9.32
CA VAL A 538 -33.16 6.97 -9.24
C VAL A 538 -32.87 8.47 -9.31
N ILE A 539 -33.64 9.20 -10.12
CA ILE A 539 -33.46 10.64 -10.38
C ILE A 539 -34.78 11.40 -10.28
N ASP A 540 -34.69 12.70 -10.08
CA ASP A 540 -35.78 13.64 -10.36
C ASP A 540 -35.32 14.65 -11.41
N PHE A 541 -36.25 15.09 -12.25
CA PHE A 541 -36.01 16.15 -13.24
C PHE A 541 -37.27 17.00 -13.48
N ASP A 542 -37.03 18.26 -13.86
CA ASP A 542 -38.00 19.24 -14.35
C ASP A 542 -37.57 19.74 -15.76
N ASP A 543 -38.12 20.85 -16.27
CA ASP A 543 -37.76 21.39 -17.60
C ASP A 543 -36.34 22.01 -17.68
N LYS A 544 -35.63 22.14 -16.55
CA LYS A 544 -34.39 22.90 -16.42
C LYS A 544 -33.24 22.13 -15.79
N TYR A 545 -33.52 21.27 -14.81
CA TYR A 545 -32.54 20.55 -14.01
C TYR A 545 -32.84 19.04 -13.89
N VAL A 546 -31.78 18.27 -13.68
CA VAL A 546 -31.81 16.88 -13.21
C VAL A 546 -31.00 16.75 -11.92
N GLU A 547 -31.49 15.98 -10.94
CA GLU A 547 -30.79 15.64 -9.71
C GLU A 547 -31.12 14.22 -9.21
N LEU A 548 -30.42 13.75 -8.18
CA LEU A 548 -30.76 12.50 -7.49
C LEU A 548 -32.03 12.67 -6.67
N SER A 549 -32.95 11.71 -6.78
CA SER A 549 -34.19 11.67 -5.98
C SER A 549 -33.90 11.53 -4.48
N ASP A 550 -34.88 11.85 -3.63
CA ASP A 550 -34.75 11.61 -2.19
C ASP A 550 -34.74 10.12 -1.82
N ALA A 551 -35.39 9.26 -2.62
CA ALA A 551 -35.36 7.81 -2.42
C ALA A 551 -33.96 7.24 -2.68
N GLU A 552 -33.32 7.62 -3.79
CA GLU A 552 -31.97 7.20 -4.16
C GLU A 552 -30.93 7.77 -3.17
N ARG A 553 -31.14 8.99 -2.67
CA ARG A 553 -30.33 9.58 -1.59
C ARG A 553 -30.46 8.80 -0.27
N ALA A 554 -31.69 8.41 0.12
CA ALA A 554 -31.94 7.70 1.37
C ALA A 554 -31.28 6.32 1.44
N ILE A 555 -31.17 5.61 0.30
CA ILE A 555 -30.45 4.33 0.23
C ILE A 555 -28.93 4.47 0.02
N GLY A 556 -28.39 5.68 -0.09
CA GLY A 556 -26.96 5.92 -0.29
C GLY A 556 -26.47 5.88 -1.74
N ARG A 557 -27.38 5.98 -2.73
CA ARG A 557 -27.15 6.02 -4.19
C ARG A 557 -26.74 4.70 -4.84
N GLU A 558 -27.28 3.58 -4.38
CA GLU A 558 -26.87 2.24 -4.80
C GLU A 558 -27.15 1.92 -6.27
N ASN A 559 -28.32 2.33 -6.79
CA ASN A 559 -28.73 2.06 -8.16
C ASN A 559 -27.96 2.97 -9.11
N TYR A 560 -27.81 4.24 -8.72
CA TYR A 560 -27.02 5.24 -9.41
C TYR A 560 -25.54 4.83 -9.52
N ASP A 561 -24.90 4.42 -8.42
CA ASP A 561 -23.50 3.95 -8.43
C ASP A 561 -23.37 2.62 -9.21
N PHE A 562 -24.41 1.76 -9.25
CA PHE A 562 -24.45 0.59 -10.13
C PHE A 562 -24.39 1.00 -11.61
N TYR A 563 -25.24 1.94 -12.05
CA TYR A 563 -25.22 2.44 -13.44
C TYR A 563 -23.87 3.05 -13.79
N CYS A 564 -23.29 3.87 -12.91
CA CYS A 564 -21.95 4.43 -13.11
C CYS A 564 -20.85 3.35 -13.21
N PHE A 565 -20.94 2.29 -12.39
CA PHE A 565 -20.01 1.16 -12.41
C PHE A 565 -20.06 0.32 -13.69
N LEU A 566 -21.12 0.43 -14.51
CA LEU A 566 -21.16 -0.24 -15.82
C LEU A 566 -20.08 0.31 -16.76
N ILE A 567 -20.05 1.63 -17.00
CA ILE A 567 -19.21 2.25 -18.04
C ILE A 567 -17.93 2.92 -17.54
N TRP A 568 -17.80 3.22 -16.24
CA TRP A 568 -16.59 3.89 -15.70
C TRP A 568 -15.25 3.27 -16.13
N PRO A 569 -15.06 1.94 -16.21
CA PRO A 569 -13.78 1.38 -16.65
C PRO A 569 -13.41 1.74 -18.09
N PHE A 570 -14.41 1.84 -18.97
CA PHE A 570 -14.20 2.26 -20.37
C PHE A 570 -13.80 3.74 -20.41
N VAL A 571 -14.46 4.61 -19.64
CA VAL A 571 -14.05 6.01 -19.48
C VAL A 571 -12.60 6.12 -18.96
N GLU A 572 -12.18 5.23 -18.05
CA GLU A 572 -10.78 5.14 -17.64
C GLU A 572 -9.84 4.59 -18.73
N THR A 573 -10.27 3.67 -19.61
CA THR A 573 -9.48 3.24 -20.78
C THR A 573 -9.27 4.35 -21.79
N TYR A 574 -10.32 5.09 -22.15
CA TYR A 574 -10.21 6.18 -23.13
C TYR A 574 -9.36 7.33 -22.58
N TRP A 575 -9.43 7.59 -21.27
CA TRP A 575 -8.49 8.48 -20.59
C TRP A 575 -7.05 7.93 -20.59
N LEU A 576 -6.86 6.63 -20.31
CA LEU A 576 -5.55 5.98 -20.33
C LEU A 576 -4.90 6.05 -21.73
N ALA A 577 -5.68 5.87 -22.79
CA ALA A 577 -5.21 6.03 -24.16
C ALA A 577 -4.73 7.47 -24.42
N ALA A 578 -5.54 8.48 -24.08
CA ALA A 578 -5.21 9.89 -24.27
C ALA A 578 -3.99 10.35 -23.45
N ILE A 579 -3.90 10.01 -22.17
CA ILE A 579 -2.74 10.38 -21.32
C ILE A 579 -1.47 9.64 -21.74
N SER A 580 -1.57 8.45 -22.35
CA SER A 580 -0.42 7.72 -22.89
C SER A 580 0.21 8.44 -24.09
N LEU A 581 -0.55 9.23 -24.86
CA LEU A 581 -0.01 9.96 -26.01
C LEU A 581 1.03 11.01 -25.60
N PHE A 582 1.03 11.50 -24.35
CA PHE A 582 2.09 12.38 -23.85
C PHE A 582 3.48 11.72 -23.89
N SER A 583 3.57 10.38 -23.92
CA SER A 583 4.84 9.66 -24.13
C SER A 583 5.44 9.89 -25.53
N MET A 584 4.67 10.41 -26.49
CA MET A 584 5.16 10.74 -27.84
C MET A 584 5.77 12.14 -27.92
N THR A 585 5.73 12.94 -26.84
CA THR A 585 6.21 14.33 -26.84
C THR A 585 7.72 14.40 -27.08
N PRO A 586 8.20 14.96 -28.21
CA PRO A 586 9.61 14.93 -28.59
C PRO A 586 10.53 15.49 -27.50
N THR A 587 11.59 14.76 -27.16
CA THR A 587 12.64 15.24 -26.25
C THR A 587 13.66 16.08 -27.00
N ASN A 588 14.46 16.90 -26.28
CA ASN A 588 15.57 17.64 -26.90
C ASN A 588 16.60 16.72 -27.57
N ILE A 589 16.73 15.46 -27.12
CA ILE A 589 17.59 14.41 -27.71
C ILE A 589 17.05 13.98 -29.09
N SER A 590 15.72 13.91 -29.27
CA SER A 590 15.09 13.51 -30.53
C SER A 590 15.35 14.45 -31.72
N ARG A 591 15.97 15.62 -31.49
CA ARG A 591 16.41 16.57 -32.54
C ARG A 591 17.58 16.07 -33.38
N GLN A 592 18.24 14.97 -32.99
CA GLN A 592 19.38 14.39 -33.74
C GLN A 592 18.99 13.29 -34.74
N THR A 593 17.69 13.07 -35.00
CA THR A 593 17.25 12.11 -36.03
C THR A 593 17.36 12.71 -37.45
N PRO A 594 17.94 12.04 -38.46
CA PRO A 594 18.39 12.72 -39.70
C PRO A 594 17.32 13.25 -40.68
N ASN A 595 16.02 13.12 -40.38
CA ASN A 595 14.94 13.55 -41.28
C ASN A 595 13.66 13.96 -40.50
N PRO A 596 13.59 15.18 -39.94
CA PRO A 596 12.33 15.75 -39.51
C PRO A 596 11.46 16.07 -40.74
N ILE A 597 10.31 15.40 -40.88
CA ILE A 597 9.33 15.73 -41.93
C ILE A 597 8.64 17.04 -41.53
N VAL A 598 9.18 18.16 -42.02
CA VAL A 598 8.62 19.50 -41.81
C VAL A 598 7.38 19.67 -42.68
N ASN A 599 6.20 19.53 -42.08
CA ASN A 599 4.96 19.91 -42.73
C ASN A 599 4.81 21.45 -42.67
N LYS A 600 4.67 22.11 -43.81
CA LYS A 600 4.58 23.58 -43.88
C LYS A 600 3.11 24.02 -43.82
N ASN A 601 2.74 24.73 -42.76
CA ASN A 601 1.69 25.75 -42.86
C ASN A 601 1.88 26.90 -41.85
N THR A 602 1.59 28.11 -42.32
CA THR A 602 1.32 29.34 -41.56
C THR A 602 2.12 29.61 -40.27
N ASN A 603 3.17 30.43 -40.41
CA ASN A 603 3.69 31.37 -39.42
C ASN A 603 4.21 30.87 -38.04
N ASN A 604 4.51 29.59 -37.86
CA ASN A 604 5.22 29.16 -36.65
C ASN A 604 6.33 28.12 -36.86
N LYS A 605 7.18 27.95 -35.84
CA LYS A 605 8.40 27.12 -35.88
C LYS A 605 8.07 25.65 -36.15
N PRO A 606 8.92 24.91 -36.90
CA PRO A 606 8.65 23.51 -37.24
C PRO A 606 8.61 22.62 -35.99
N VAL A 607 7.47 21.99 -35.75
CA VAL A 607 7.29 20.99 -34.68
C VAL A 607 7.86 19.64 -35.16
N PRO A 608 8.82 19.04 -34.44
CA PRO A 608 9.32 17.71 -34.81
C PRO A 608 8.27 16.63 -34.50
N ILE A 609 8.11 15.65 -35.38
CA ILE A 609 7.12 14.56 -35.25
C ILE A 609 7.85 13.24 -35.06
N THR A 610 7.74 12.63 -33.87
CA THR A 610 8.36 11.34 -33.56
C THR A 610 7.38 10.20 -33.87
N TRP A 611 7.84 9.21 -34.63
CA TRP A 611 7.05 8.03 -35.02
C TRP A 611 7.48 6.80 -34.21
N PHE A 612 6.50 6.06 -33.67
CA PHE A 612 6.69 4.87 -32.85
C PHE A 612 6.07 3.65 -33.54
N ASN A 613 6.49 2.43 -33.19
CA ASN A 613 5.75 1.21 -33.59
C ASN A 613 4.41 1.16 -32.83
N GLU A 614 3.29 1.00 -33.54
CA GLU A 614 1.94 0.94 -32.96
C GLU A 614 1.83 -0.17 -31.89
N ARG A 615 2.36 -1.36 -32.17
CA ARG A 615 2.28 -2.52 -31.27
C ARG A 615 3.10 -2.30 -30.00
N ASP A 616 4.31 -1.76 -30.13
CA ASP A 616 5.20 -1.55 -28.99
C ASP A 616 4.72 -0.37 -28.14
N PHE A 617 4.15 0.66 -28.75
CA PHE A 617 3.44 1.72 -28.03
C PHE A 617 2.21 1.18 -27.28
N GLN A 618 1.38 0.31 -27.88
CA GLN A 618 0.26 -0.34 -27.18
C GLN A 618 0.73 -1.19 -25.99
N ASN A 619 1.81 -1.97 -26.14
CA ASN A 619 2.41 -2.73 -25.04
C ASN A 619 2.90 -1.80 -23.90
N LYS A 620 3.59 -0.72 -24.25
CA LYS A 620 4.09 0.31 -23.34
C LYS A 620 2.93 1.04 -22.62
N CYS A 621 1.85 1.37 -23.31
CA CYS A 621 0.60 1.89 -22.76
C CYS A 621 -0.05 0.92 -21.75
N GLN A 622 -0.11 -0.39 -22.04
CA GLN A 622 -0.61 -1.37 -21.07
C GLN A 622 0.27 -1.46 -19.81
N LEU A 623 1.60 -1.35 -19.93
CA LEU A 623 2.50 -1.31 -18.78
C LEU A 623 2.32 -0.03 -17.94
N PHE A 624 2.10 1.10 -18.60
CA PHE A 624 1.75 2.37 -17.95
C PHE A 624 0.43 2.27 -17.20
N GLY A 625 -0.62 1.74 -17.83
CA GLY A 625 -1.93 1.52 -17.20
C GLY A 625 -1.86 0.64 -15.95
N LYS A 626 -1.12 -0.48 -16.00
CA LYS A 626 -0.86 -1.31 -14.81
C LYS A 626 -0.17 -0.52 -13.71
N THR A 627 0.82 0.30 -14.05
CA THR A 627 1.54 1.16 -13.10
C THR A 627 0.60 2.18 -12.45
N LEU A 628 -0.26 2.84 -13.22
CA LEU A 628 -1.25 3.79 -12.72
C LEU A 628 -2.30 3.11 -11.81
N TYR A 629 -2.79 1.91 -12.15
CA TYR A 629 -3.69 1.16 -11.28
C TYR A 629 -3.06 0.86 -9.91
N TYR A 630 -1.85 0.29 -9.88
CA TYR A 630 -1.17 -0.02 -8.61
C TYR A 630 -0.70 1.23 -7.84
N GLN A 631 -0.75 2.43 -8.44
CA GLN A 631 -0.54 3.72 -7.75
C GLN A 631 -1.85 4.44 -7.37
N GLY A 632 -3.02 3.87 -7.64
CA GLY A 632 -4.33 4.47 -7.34
C GLY A 632 -4.80 5.53 -8.36
N ASP A 633 -4.12 5.65 -9.50
CA ASP A 633 -4.46 6.55 -10.61
C ASP A 633 -5.33 5.90 -11.70
N LEU A 634 -5.61 4.61 -11.61
CA LEU A 634 -6.81 3.99 -12.19
C LEU A 634 -7.59 3.35 -11.04
N SER A 635 -8.91 3.50 -11.05
CA SER A 635 -9.83 2.82 -10.12
C SER A 635 -10.15 1.38 -10.56
N TYR A 636 -9.99 1.10 -11.86
CA TYR A 636 -10.37 -0.17 -12.49
C TYR A 636 -9.19 -0.76 -13.26
N PHE A 637 -8.90 -2.06 -13.04
CA PHE A 637 -7.84 -2.77 -13.78
C PHE A 637 -8.29 -3.14 -15.20
N GLU A 638 -9.60 -3.29 -15.36
CA GLU A 638 -10.35 -3.40 -16.60
C GLU A 638 -10.01 -2.26 -17.59
N ALA A 639 -9.63 -1.09 -17.08
CA ALA A 639 -9.23 0.05 -17.90
C ALA A 639 -8.01 -0.26 -18.81
N VAL A 640 -7.22 -1.29 -18.48
CA VAL A 640 -6.03 -1.72 -19.24
C VAL A 640 -6.34 -2.82 -20.28
N ASN A 641 -7.62 -3.09 -20.56
CA ASN A 641 -8.02 -4.06 -21.59
C ASN A 641 -7.45 -3.68 -22.97
N LYS A 642 -6.81 -4.65 -23.65
CA LYS A 642 -6.14 -4.42 -24.93
C LYS A 642 -7.11 -4.00 -26.05
N GLU A 643 -8.30 -4.60 -26.12
CA GLU A 643 -9.20 -4.35 -27.24
C GLU A 643 -9.92 -3.01 -27.08
N THR A 644 -10.38 -2.66 -25.86
CA THR A 644 -10.88 -1.31 -25.55
C THR A 644 -9.80 -0.23 -25.71
N LEU A 645 -8.52 -0.51 -25.40
CA LEU A 645 -7.41 0.42 -25.70
C LEU A 645 -7.22 0.61 -27.21
N LYS A 646 -7.30 -0.46 -28.00
CA LYS A 646 -7.24 -0.42 -29.46
C LYS A 646 -8.42 0.37 -30.05
N ASN A 647 -9.64 0.16 -29.54
CA ASN A 647 -10.83 0.93 -29.92
C ASN A 647 -10.68 2.42 -29.57
N ALA A 648 -10.08 2.73 -28.41
CA ALA A 648 -9.77 4.10 -28.03
C ALA A 648 -8.72 4.74 -28.97
N PHE A 649 -7.69 4.01 -29.39
CA PHE A 649 -6.75 4.51 -30.40
C PHE A 649 -7.41 4.70 -31.77
N ILE A 650 -8.30 3.80 -32.21
CA ILE A 650 -9.07 3.99 -33.45
C ILE A 650 -9.93 5.26 -33.38
N LEU A 651 -10.59 5.54 -32.25
CA LEU A 651 -11.32 6.80 -32.08
C LEU A 651 -10.39 8.03 -32.12
N LEU A 652 -9.19 7.94 -31.53
CA LEU A 652 -8.22 9.02 -31.54
C LEU A 652 -7.62 9.25 -32.94
N GLU A 653 -7.60 8.23 -33.80
CA GLU A 653 -7.25 8.36 -35.23
C GLU A 653 -8.41 8.98 -36.04
N ASP A 654 -9.64 8.49 -35.86
CA ASP A 654 -10.86 9.09 -36.45
C ASP A 654 -10.98 10.59 -36.12
N ALA A 655 -10.59 10.97 -34.90
CA ALA A 655 -10.63 12.34 -34.39
C ALA A 655 -9.39 13.19 -34.77
N GLY A 656 -8.44 12.64 -35.53
CA GLY A 656 -7.23 13.34 -35.96
C GLY A 656 -6.17 13.60 -34.89
N VAL A 657 -6.34 13.08 -33.67
CA VAL A 657 -5.38 13.27 -32.55
C VAL A 657 -4.07 12.53 -32.81
N ILE A 658 -4.16 11.37 -33.46
CA ILE A 658 -3.01 10.55 -33.90
C ILE A 658 -3.04 10.29 -35.41
N MET A 659 -1.85 10.12 -35.99
CA MET A 659 -1.65 9.70 -37.37
C MET A 659 -1.07 8.28 -37.40
N VAL A 660 -1.64 7.39 -38.21
CA VAL A 660 -1.14 6.00 -38.38
C VAL A 660 -0.68 5.76 -39.83
N LYS A 661 0.60 5.39 -40.00
CA LYS A 661 1.18 4.95 -41.28
C LYS A 661 1.10 3.44 -41.39
N ARG A 662 0.16 2.95 -42.20
CA ARG A 662 0.00 1.54 -42.54
C ARG A 662 0.77 1.17 -43.80
N SER A 663 1.50 0.06 -43.78
CA SER A 663 2.20 -0.46 -44.96
C SER A 663 1.31 -1.43 -45.75
N ARG A 664 1.48 -1.48 -47.08
CA ARG A 664 0.86 -2.52 -47.93
C ARG A 664 1.49 -3.90 -47.73
N ASN A 665 2.66 -3.98 -47.08
CA ASN A 665 3.33 -5.24 -46.76
C ASN A 665 3.04 -5.63 -45.30
N VAL A 666 2.30 -6.72 -45.11
CA VAL A 666 1.87 -7.26 -43.80
C VAL A 666 3.04 -7.53 -42.82
N LYS A 667 4.26 -7.71 -43.33
CA LYS A 667 5.47 -7.90 -42.47
C LYS A 667 6.00 -6.60 -41.86
N ILE A 668 5.57 -5.44 -42.33
CA ILE A 668 5.97 -4.13 -41.81
C ILE A 668 4.86 -3.65 -40.87
N GLN A 669 5.16 -3.61 -39.56
CA GLN A 669 4.20 -3.17 -38.55
C GLN A 669 3.86 -1.67 -38.75
N PRO A 670 2.62 -1.22 -38.47
CA PRO A 670 2.26 0.18 -38.60
C PRO A 670 3.03 1.07 -37.63
N THR A 671 3.20 2.34 -38.00
CA THR A 671 3.76 3.35 -37.09
C THR A 671 2.75 4.45 -36.76
N ILE A 672 2.82 4.92 -35.52
CA ILE A 672 1.91 5.90 -34.90
C ILE A 672 2.69 7.16 -34.50
N ALA A 673 2.07 8.32 -34.62
CA ALA A 673 2.57 9.60 -34.12
C ALA A 673 1.41 10.51 -33.67
N LEU A 674 1.70 11.48 -32.80
CA LEU A 674 0.79 12.60 -32.54
C LEU A 674 0.64 13.50 -33.77
N ALA A 675 -0.56 14.03 -34.00
CA ALA A 675 -0.76 15.14 -34.93
C ALA A 675 -0.12 16.44 -34.39
N PRO A 676 0.44 17.33 -35.25
CA PRO A 676 1.25 18.48 -34.83
C PRO A 676 0.57 19.41 -33.80
N GLU A 677 -0.72 19.66 -33.97
CA GLU A 677 -1.58 20.49 -33.13
C GLU A 677 -1.88 19.89 -31.74
N PHE A 678 -1.67 18.58 -31.57
CA PHE A 678 -1.79 17.86 -30.30
C PHE A 678 -0.44 17.61 -29.62
N VAL A 679 0.69 18.07 -30.18
CA VAL A 679 2.02 17.91 -29.55
C VAL A 679 2.17 18.85 -28.34
N PRO A 680 2.37 18.32 -27.11
CA PRO A 680 2.51 19.15 -25.92
C PRO A 680 3.77 20.03 -25.91
N THR A 681 3.68 21.18 -25.23
CA THR A 681 4.85 22.02 -24.95
C THR A 681 5.70 21.46 -23.81
N ARG A 682 6.96 21.88 -23.75
CA ARG A 682 7.90 21.56 -22.66
C ARG A 682 8.39 22.86 -22.01
N ASN A 683 8.56 22.84 -20.70
CA ASN A 683 9.02 23.99 -19.92
C ASN A 683 10.55 24.22 -20.06
N SER A 684 11.06 25.26 -19.38
CA SER A 684 12.49 25.61 -19.32
C SER A 684 13.40 24.43 -18.94
N ASP A 685 12.91 23.58 -18.04
CA ASP A 685 13.65 22.49 -17.40
C ASP A 685 13.52 21.19 -18.21
N GLY A 686 12.78 21.23 -19.33
CA GLY A 686 12.57 20.14 -20.26
C GLY A 686 11.35 19.26 -19.98
N PHE A 687 10.65 19.41 -18.85
CA PHE A 687 9.46 18.62 -18.53
C PHE A 687 8.27 19.00 -19.40
N ILE A 688 7.35 18.05 -19.64
CA ILE A 688 6.12 18.30 -20.40
C ILE A 688 5.13 19.13 -19.60
N GLU A 689 4.54 20.15 -20.21
CA GLU A 689 3.51 20.99 -19.58
C GLU A 689 2.11 20.35 -19.67
N ALA A 690 1.31 20.53 -18.61
CA ALA A 690 -0.11 20.18 -18.58
C ALA A 690 -0.97 21.26 -19.28
N LYS A 691 -0.76 21.44 -20.60
CA LYS A 691 -1.39 22.48 -21.44
C LYS A 691 -1.57 22.00 -22.89
N GLY A 692 -2.41 22.70 -23.65
CA GLY A 692 -2.68 22.44 -25.08
C GLY A 692 -3.78 21.40 -25.32
N GLU A 693 -4.14 21.17 -26.58
CA GLU A 693 -5.36 20.43 -26.94
C GLU A 693 -5.38 18.97 -26.45
N LEU A 694 -4.23 18.32 -26.37
CA LEU A 694 -4.14 16.98 -25.78
C LEU A 694 -4.44 16.99 -24.27
N TRP A 695 -4.06 18.05 -23.55
CA TRP A 695 -4.42 18.22 -22.15
C TRP A 695 -5.92 18.56 -21.99
N ASN A 696 -6.45 19.45 -22.84
CA ASN A 696 -7.88 19.78 -22.88
C ASN A 696 -8.75 18.51 -23.05
N LEU A 697 -8.33 17.59 -23.94
CA LEU A 697 -8.98 16.30 -24.14
C LEU A 697 -8.88 15.38 -22.91
N VAL A 698 -7.69 15.26 -22.31
CA VAL A 698 -7.44 14.47 -21.09
C VAL A 698 -8.28 14.98 -19.90
N GLU A 699 -8.41 16.29 -19.72
CA GLU A 699 -9.29 16.88 -18.70
C GLU A 699 -10.78 16.66 -19.03
N LYS A 700 -11.19 16.84 -20.29
CA LYS A 700 -12.58 16.63 -20.72
C LYS A 700 -13.04 15.20 -20.45
N ILE A 701 -12.24 14.19 -20.76
CA ILE A 701 -12.54 12.79 -20.38
C ILE A 701 -12.42 12.61 -18.85
N GLY A 702 -11.43 13.26 -18.22
CA GLY A 702 -11.19 13.21 -16.78
C GLY A 702 -12.38 13.63 -15.91
N LYS A 703 -13.23 14.55 -16.37
CA LYS A 703 -14.47 14.97 -15.68
C LYS A 703 -15.41 13.80 -15.35
N PHE A 704 -15.52 12.83 -16.25
CA PHE A 704 -16.43 11.69 -16.15
C PHE A 704 -15.89 10.51 -15.32
N ARG A 705 -14.62 10.56 -14.94
CA ARG A 705 -13.98 9.50 -14.15
C ARG A 705 -14.35 9.59 -12.68
N ARG A 706 -14.51 8.41 -12.05
CA ARG A 706 -14.59 8.24 -10.59
C ARG A 706 -13.40 8.91 -9.90
N GLU A 707 -13.67 9.54 -8.76
CA GLU A 707 -12.62 10.04 -7.88
C GLU A 707 -11.89 8.88 -7.18
N GLY A 708 -10.57 8.85 -7.31
CA GLY A 708 -9.67 7.89 -6.65
C GLY A 708 -9.01 8.51 -5.42
N LYS A 709 -8.43 7.68 -4.54
CA LYS A 709 -7.85 8.13 -3.25
C LYS A 709 -6.92 9.35 -3.37
N ASN A 710 -6.14 9.43 -4.44
CA ASN A 710 -5.14 10.49 -4.65
C ASN A 710 -5.66 11.70 -5.44
N ARG A 711 -6.95 11.75 -5.85
CA ARG A 711 -7.43 12.68 -6.90
C ARG A 711 -7.76 14.11 -6.47
N ARG A 712 -7.79 14.43 -5.17
CA ARG A 712 -8.20 15.78 -4.73
C ARG A 712 -7.18 16.86 -5.11
N ASP A 713 -5.90 16.49 -5.28
CA ASP A 713 -4.80 17.41 -5.62
C ASP A 713 -4.50 17.42 -7.14
N ASN A 714 -5.45 17.92 -7.94
CA ASN A 714 -5.41 17.87 -9.41
C ASN A 714 -4.06 18.30 -10.04
N ALA A 715 -3.42 19.35 -9.52
CA ALA A 715 -2.14 19.84 -10.07
C ALA A 715 -0.98 18.86 -9.82
N THR A 716 -0.81 18.39 -8.58
CA THR A 716 0.29 17.50 -8.17
C THR A 716 0.19 16.14 -8.88
N VAL A 717 -1.02 15.57 -8.92
CA VAL A 717 -1.30 14.30 -9.63
C VAL A 717 -0.93 14.40 -11.10
N SER A 718 -1.35 15.48 -11.77
CA SER A 718 -1.06 15.71 -13.19
C SER A 718 0.45 15.71 -13.47
N SER A 719 1.25 16.41 -12.66
CA SER A 719 2.71 16.44 -12.82
C SER A 719 3.37 15.05 -12.64
N ARG A 720 2.85 14.21 -11.73
CA ARG A 720 3.36 12.86 -11.49
C ARG A 720 3.00 11.90 -12.62
N VAL A 721 1.76 11.95 -13.10
CA VAL A 721 1.28 11.13 -14.22
C VAL A 721 2.00 11.48 -15.52
N LEU A 722 2.26 12.76 -15.80
CA LEU A 722 3.04 13.20 -16.96
C LEU A 722 4.50 12.74 -16.90
N LYS A 723 5.15 12.82 -15.72
CA LYS A 723 6.51 12.27 -15.53
C LYS A 723 6.57 10.76 -15.76
N LEU A 724 5.51 10.02 -15.38
CA LEU A 724 5.42 8.58 -15.67
C LEU A 724 5.17 8.29 -17.15
N ALA A 725 4.35 9.10 -17.85
CA ALA A 725 4.18 9.00 -19.30
C ALA A 725 5.51 9.28 -20.05
N GLU A 726 6.33 10.21 -19.55
CA GLU A 726 7.66 10.48 -20.09
C GLU A 726 8.61 9.27 -19.95
N MET A 727 8.60 8.56 -18.81
CA MET A 727 9.35 7.31 -18.64
C MET A 727 8.91 6.18 -19.59
N VAL A 728 7.70 6.28 -20.15
CA VAL A 728 7.16 5.33 -21.14
C VAL A 728 7.58 5.73 -22.57
N GLY A 729 7.87 7.02 -22.77
CA GLY A 729 8.26 7.62 -24.05
C GLY A 729 9.74 7.49 -24.42
N THR A 730 10.60 7.31 -23.42
CA THR A 730 12.04 7.10 -23.67
C THR A 730 12.28 5.84 -24.52
N PRO A 731 13.08 5.93 -25.60
CA PRO A 731 13.53 4.74 -26.32
C PRO A 731 14.33 3.83 -25.38
N THR A 732 13.98 2.55 -25.36
CA THR A 732 14.83 1.51 -24.81
C THR A 732 16.08 1.40 -25.69
N THR A 733 17.21 0.90 -25.18
CA THR A 733 18.42 0.70 -26.03
C THR A 733 18.12 -0.13 -27.28
N ALA A 734 17.29 -1.17 -27.16
CA ALA A 734 16.79 -1.96 -28.29
C ALA A 734 15.95 -1.16 -29.31
N ASP A 735 15.24 -0.11 -28.90
CA ASP A 735 14.48 0.76 -29.82
C ASP A 735 15.44 1.61 -30.69
N VAL A 736 16.57 2.05 -30.10
CA VAL A 736 17.63 2.80 -30.79
C VAL A 736 18.33 1.94 -31.84
N ASP A 737 18.61 0.67 -31.52
CA ASP A 737 19.21 -0.28 -32.47
C ASP A 737 18.31 -0.53 -33.69
N VAL A 738 16.99 -0.63 -33.51
CA VAL A 738 16.05 -0.82 -34.64
C VAL A 738 16.03 0.41 -35.56
N ILE A 739 15.99 1.63 -35.00
CA ILE A 739 16.06 2.87 -35.78
C ILE A 739 17.39 2.97 -36.53
N THR A 740 18.50 2.70 -35.83
CA THR A 740 19.86 2.78 -36.41
C THR A 740 20.04 1.78 -37.55
N ASN A 741 19.55 0.54 -37.40
CA ASN A 741 19.58 -0.51 -38.43
C ASN A 741 18.63 -0.27 -39.62
N LEU A 742 17.65 0.62 -39.49
CA LEU A 742 16.83 1.09 -40.62
C LEU A 742 17.52 2.24 -41.37
N THR A 743 18.25 3.12 -40.69
CA THR A 743 19.02 4.20 -41.32
C THR A 743 20.37 3.78 -41.91
N SER A 744 20.95 2.66 -41.46
CA SER A 744 22.32 2.24 -41.85
C SER A 744 22.40 1.32 -43.07
N ARG A 745 21.28 1.01 -43.75
CA ARG A 745 21.31 0.23 -44.99
C ARG A 745 21.66 1.12 -46.18
N PRO A 746 22.85 0.98 -46.81
CA PRO A 746 23.17 1.76 -48.00
C PRO A 746 22.22 1.41 -49.15
N SER A 747 21.88 2.41 -49.96
CA SER A 747 21.00 2.26 -51.11
C SER A 747 21.52 1.21 -52.09
N LYS A 748 20.71 0.17 -52.38
CA LYS A 748 20.93 -0.80 -53.47
C LYS A 748 20.66 -0.19 -54.85
N ILE A 749 21.30 0.94 -55.12
CA ILE A 749 21.36 1.61 -56.42
C ILE A 749 22.82 1.62 -56.91
N GLY A 750 23.81 1.78 -56.01
CA GLY A 750 25.25 1.69 -56.34
C GLY A 750 25.83 0.27 -56.47
N LYS A 751 25.05 -0.73 -56.89
CA LYS A 751 25.53 -2.12 -57.16
C LYS A 751 24.83 -2.78 -58.37
N LEU A 752 24.47 -1.99 -59.38
CA LEU A 752 24.07 -2.51 -60.69
C LEU A 752 25.04 -2.09 -61.82
N GLU A 753 25.55 -0.85 -61.77
CA GLU A 753 26.57 -0.26 -62.68
C GLU A 753 28.01 -0.82 -62.50
N ALA A 754 28.11 -2.08 -62.09
CA ALA A 754 29.36 -2.84 -61.98
C ALA A 754 29.15 -4.31 -62.37
N LYS A 755 28.10 -4.58 -63.16
CA LYS A 755 27.70 -5.91 -63.65
C LYS A 755 26.66 -5.84 -64.78
N LEU A 756 26.01 -4.70 -64.95
CA LEU A 756 25.73 -4.06 -66.24
C LEU A 756 26.61 -2.81 -66.35
#